data_AF-H0I1Z4-F1
#
_entry.id   AF-H0I1Z4-F1
#
_cell.length_a   1.000
_cell.length_b   1.000
_cell.length_c   1.000
_cell.angle_alpha   90.00
_cell.angle_beta   90.00
_cell.angle_gamma   90.00
#
_symmetry.space_group_name_H-M   'P 1'
#
loop_
_entity.id
_entity.type
_entity.pdbx_description
1 polymer ?
#
loop_
_entity_poly.entity_id
_entity_poly.type
_entity_poly.pdbx_seq_one_letter_code
_entity_poly.pdbx_strand_id
1 'polypeptide(L)'
;MTNVVFHEIAWLLLGAAAVGLLGAALRQPVIVSFIAVGIGAAAFWESSVETASQVRFLAELGVALLLFLVGLKLDWRLVRTLGPVALATGLGQVFFTAGIGFVIGLALGLDWLTSLYVAVALTFSSTIIVVKLLGDKRELETLHGRIAIGFLIVQDIVVVIAMVVLSTIGIGAEEGQGGPSDLLTILASLLGVVVALVLFVRYLADPLMARLARTPELLVIAAIGWAATAAAIGDMIGLGKELGGLAAGVSIGSTPYRDMVSARLAALRDFLLLFFFLSIGATLDLSTLGQDFVRAIVFSLFVLIGNPFIVLLIMAWMGYRARTGFLAGLTVAQISEFSLIFMAMGLSLGHVGQSAVGLVTLVGLVTIALSVYMITYSQQLYAWFRPLLRPFDFGSWREAAADNYEDKPTVDVIIFGLGRFGSQLLRRLEDAGYNVLGVDLDPQTIRRFSREGYQVRYGDVSEQEFWAELPLTQARWVVLSLPYGTILLTETNPRSGLLAAIRTHRFGGRIAITARTDEEARRLQDGGGVDLVLYPFDDAATSAAKQITDLDGESATKAAKTALAPAALEGPPRVIIVGCGRVGDLVREMLARHHVSYVALDSDAALVARERQLGKPIFYGDATNPELLRRCGIASARALVVTMDSPVAVESVVTAARAERPDLIIVARARDAEHAAKLYGLNVTDAVPETIEASLQLSEALLVNLGVPMGLVIASIHEKRDEFRRALQGPEKEGRVRRAIRTSTRPKSSTGA
;
A
#
# COMPACT_ATOMS: atom_id res chain seq x y z
N MET A 1 -50.91 18.76 -6.01
CA MET A 1 -49.82 18.44 -6.96
C MET A 1 -48.94 17.41 -6.27
N THR A 2 -49.09 16.15 -6.67
CA THR A 2 -48.32 15.01 -6.14
C THR A 2 -46.83 15.23 -6.40
N ASN A 3 -45.97 14.74 -5.52
CA ASN A 3 -44.52 14.96 -5.53
C ASN A 3 -43.85 14.10 -6.65
N VAL A 4 -44.22 14.36 -7.91
CA VAL A 4 -43.83 13.57 -9.09
C VAL A 4 -42.31 13.46 -9.19
N VAL A 5 -41.59 14.54 -8.91
CA VAL A 5 -40.12 14.57 -8.98
C VAL A 5 -39.46 13.60 -7.99
N PHE A 6 -39.99 13.49 -6.75
CA PHE A 6 -39.46 12.54 -5.77
C PHE A 6 -39.61 11.09 -6.24
N HIS A 7 -40.75 10.76 -6.84
CA HIS A 7 -40.99 9.42 -7.38
C HIS A 7 -40.09 9.12 -8.58
N GLU A 8 -39.91 10.07 -9.49
CA GLU A 8 -39.03 9.91 -10.65
C GLU A 8 -37.57 9.71 -10.23
N ILE A 9 -37.05 10.50 -9.28
CA ILE A 9 -35.71 10.30 -8.73
C ILE A 9 -35.58 8.93 -8.04
N ALA A 10 -36.59 8.51 -7.25
CA ALA A 10 -36.57 7.19 -6.61
C ALA A 10 -36.52 6.05 -7.64
N TRP A 11 -37.31 6.13 -8.72
CA TRP A 11 -37.29 5.15 -9.81
C TRP A 11 -35.95 5.17 -10.58
N LEU A 12 -35.37 6.34 -10.80
CA LEU A 12 -34.05 6.48 -11.40
C LEU A 12 -32.96 5.80 -10.56
N LEU A 13 -32.97 6.01 -9.24
CA LEU A 13 -32.02 5.36 -8.32
C LEU A 13 -32.20 3.84 -8.30
N LEU A 14 -33.43 3.34 -8.26
CA LEU A 14 -33.72 1.90 -8.32
C LEU A 14 -33.31 1.30 -9.68
N GLY A 15 -33.56 2.01 -10.78
CA GLY A 15 -33.13 1.63 -12.11
C GLY A 15 -31.60 1.58 -12.23
N ALA A 16 -30.90 2.60 -11.74
CA ALA A 16 -29.45 2.65 -11.67
C ALA A 16 -28.87 1.49 -10.85
N ALA A 17 -29.49 1.14 -9.71
CA ALA A 17 -29.09 -0.01 -8.92
C ALA A 17 -29.32 -1.34 -9.66
N ALA A 18 -30.47 -1.52 -10.32
CA ALA A 18 -30.79 -2.73 -11.07
C ALA A 18 -29.86 -2.95 -12.28
N VAL A 19 -29.67 -1.92 -13.11
CA VAL A 19 -28.73 -1.97 -14.24
C VAL A 19 -27.28 -2.02 -13.76
N GLY A 20 -26.98 -1.42 -12.61
CA GLY A 20 -25.69 -1.55 -11.93
C GLY A 20 -25.40 -2.99 -11.47
N LEU A 21 -26.40 -3.71 -10.94
CA LEU A 21 -26.29 -5.12 -10.59
C LEU A 21 -26.02 -6.00 -11.82
N LEU A 22 -26.74 -5.75 -12.92
CA LEU A 22 -26.48 -6.42 -14.20
C LEU A 22 -25.06 -6.11 -14.72
N GLY A 23 -24.64 -4.86 -14.66
CA GLY A 23 -23.29 -4.44 -15.03
C GLY A 23 -22.23 -5.15 -14.18
N ALA A 24 -22.40 -5.18 -12.87
CA ALA A 24 -21.51 -5.89 -11.95
C ALA A 24 -21.44 -7.40 -12.24
N ALA A 25 -22.58 -8.03 -12.56
CA ALA A 25 -22.62 -9.43 -12.98
C ALA A 25 -21.83 -9.68 -14.27
N LEU A 26 -21.84 -8.71 -15.21
CA LEU A 26 -21.04 -8.72 -16.44
C LEU A 26 -19.59 -8.25 -16.24
N ARG A 27 -19.17 -7.98 -14.99
CA ARG A 27 -17.87 -7.39 -14.61
C ARG A 27 -17.64 -5.98 -15.16
N GLN A 28 -18.69 -5.27 -15.52
CA GLN A 28 -18.63 -3.89 -16.02
C GLN A 28 -18.58 -2.87 -14.86
N PRO A 29 -17.82 -1.76 -15.00
CA PRO A 29 -17.86 -0.64 -14.07
C PRO A 29 -19.26 -0.03 -14.03
N VAL A 30 -19.71 0.35 -12.83
CA VAL A 30 -21.06 0.87 -12.60
C VAL A 30 -21.32 2.19 -13.35
N ILE A 31 -20.27 2.94 -13.68
CA ILE A 31 -20.34 4.17 -14.51
C ILE A 31 -21.00 3.89 -15.86
N VAL A 32 -20.66 2.76 -16.51
CA VAL A 32 -21.25 2.35 -17.80
C VAL A 32 -22.76 2.14 -17.65
N SER A 33 -23.18 1.49 -16.55
CA SER A 33 -24.58 1.30 -16.22
C SER A 33 -25.32 2.62 -16.00
N PHE A 34 -24.69 3.60 -15.35
CA PHE A 34 -25.31 4.91 -15.09
C PHE A 34 -25.52 5.71 -16.38
N ILE A 35 -24.55 5.72 -17.30
CA ILE A 35 -24.73 6.35 -18.61
C ILE A 35 -25.86 5.65 -19.38
N ALA A 36 -25.91 4.31 -19.38
CA ALA A 36 -26.97 3.56 -20.05
C ALA A 36 -28.37 3.85 -19.49
N VAL A 37 -28.50 3.97 -18.16
CA VAL A 37 -29.76 4.40 -17.53
C VAL A 37 -30.11 5.83 -17.92
N GLY A 38 -29.12 6.73 -18.01
CA GLY A 38 -29.33 8.10 -18.47
C GLY A 38 -29.88 8.15 -19.90
N ILE A 39 -29.30 7.38 -20.82
CA ILE A 39 -29.78 7.26 -22.21
C ILE A 39 -31.23 6.76 -22.23
N GLY A 40 -31.56 5.73 -21.44
CA GLY A 40 -32.92 5.18 -21.36
C GLY A 40 -33.93 6.15 -20.73
N ALA A 41 -33.49 6.95 -19.76
CA ALA A 41 -34.32 7.93 -19.08
C ALA A 41 -34.50 9.23 -19.88
N ALA A 42 -33.69 9.47 -20.93
CA ALA A 42 -33.82 10.63 -21.84
C ALA A 42 -35.25 10.80 -22.38
N ALA A 43 -35.86 9.70 -22.83
CA ALA A 43 -37.24 9.68 -23.34
C ALA A 43 -38.31 10.02 -22.28
N PHE A 44 -37.98 9.85 -20.99
CA PHE A 44 -38.86 10.21 -19.88
C PHE A 44 -38.58 11.63 -19.35
N TRP A 45 -37.38 12.19 -19.56
CA TRP A 45 -37.04 13.55 -19.14
C TRP A 45 -37.60 14.64 -20.07
N GLU A 46 -37.82 14.33 -21.35
CA GLU A 46 -38.49 15.27 -22.28
C GLU A 46 -39.90 15.66 -21.82
N SER A 47 -40.55 14.84 -20.98
CA SER A 47 -41.88 15.15 -20.41
C SER A 47 -41.86 15.80 -19.02
N SER A 48 -40.71 15.81 -18.30
CA SER A 48 -40.59 16.30 -16.90
C SER A 48 -39.40 17.25 -16.70
N VAL A 49 -39.56 18.51 -17.10
CA VAL A 49 -38.53 19.58 -17.03
C VAL A 49 -38.01 19.83 -15.60
N GLU A 50 -38.86 19.72 -14.57
CA GLU A 50 -38.46 19.92 -13.17
C GLU A 50 -37.50 18.84 -12.67
N THR A 51 -37.66 17.60 -13.08
CA THR A 51 -36.77 16.51 -12.68
C THR A 51 -35.41 16.64 -13.37
N ALA A 52 -35.40 17.03 -14.64
CA ALA A 52 -34.17 17.28 -15.39
C ALA A 52 -33.32 18.39 -14.75
N SER A 53 -33.95 19.46 -14.25
CA SER A 53 -33.23 20.56 -13.57
C SER A 53 -32.62 20.12 -12.23
N GLN A 54 -33.35 19.31 -11.44
CA GLN A 54 -32.83 18.78 -10.17
C GLN A 54 -31.67 17.79 -10.39
N VAL A 55 -31.79 16.89 -11.36
CA VAL A 55 -30.70 15.96 -11.73
C VAL A 55 -29.46 16.72 -12.19
N ARG A 56 -29.62 17.79 -12.99
CA ARG A 56 -28.52 18.65 -13.41
C ARG A 56 -27.85 19.37 -12.22
N PHE A 57 -28.64 19.87 -11.27
CA PHE A 57 -28.09 20.49 -10.06
C PHE A 57 -27.26 19.49 -9.22
N LEU A 58 -27.76 18.27 -9.04
CA LEU A 58 -27.03 17.18 -8.37
C LEU A 58 -25.74 16.80 -9.13
N ALA A 59 -25.79 16.78 -10.47
CA ALA A 59 -24.62 16.55 -11.32
C ALA A 59 -23.56 17.64 -11.15
N GLU A 60 -23.95 18.92 -11.15
CA GLU A 60 -23.04 20.06 -10.94
C GLU A 60 -22.36 19.99 -9.57
N LEU A 61 -23.11 19.68 -8.50
CA LEU A 61 -22.53 19.44 -7.18
C LEU A 61 -21.56 18.25 -7.19
N GLY A 62 -21.87 17.20 -7.95
CA GLY A 62 -20.99 16.04 -8.13
C GLY A 62 -19.68 16.38 -8.81
N VAL A 63 -19.71 17.19 -9.87
CA VAL A 63 -18.51 17.68 -10.56
C VAL A 63 -17.67 18.57 -9.65
N ALA A 64 -18.30 19.52 -8.95
CA ALA A 64 -17.60 20.38 -8.00
C ALA A 64 -16.93 19.58 -6.87
N LEU A 65 -17.62 18.59 -6.32
CA LEU A 65 -17.07 17.70 -5.28
C LEU A 65 -15.97 16.81 -5.84
N LEU A 66 -16.11 16.27 -7.06
CA LEU A 66 -15.06 15.47 -7.69
C LEU A 66 -13.79 16.28 -7.88
N LEU A 67 -13.88 17.50 -8.43
CA LEU A 67 -12.73 18.38 -8.63
C LEU A 67 -12.11 18.84 -7.30
N PHE A 68 -12.92 19.03 -6.27
CA PHE A 68 -12.44 19.21 -4.91
C PHE A 68 -11.62 17.99 -4.42
N LEU A 69 -12.11 16.76 -4.63
CA LEU A 69 -11.35 15.55 -4.28
C LEU A 69 -10.06 15.39 -5.12
N VAL A 70 -10.06 15.84 -6.37
CA VAL A 70 -8.83 15.90 -7.18
C VAL A 70 -7.84 16.89 -6.58
N GLY A 71 -8.29 18.09 -6.22
CA GLY A 71 -7.47 19.09 -5.54
C GLY A 71 -6.85 18.58 -4.23
N LEU A 72 -7.58 17.76 -3.47
CA LEU A 72 -7.05 17.11 -2.26
C LEU A 72 -5.87 16.17 -2.53
N LYS A 73 -5.88 15.50 -3.69
CA LYS A 73 -4.86 14.51 -4.09
C LYS A 73 -3.63 15.14 -4.73
N LEU A 74 -3.67 16.43 -5.04
CA LEU A 74 -2.52 17.19 -5.54
C LEU A 74 -1.49 17.38 -4.43
N ASP A 75 -0.60 16.41 -4.29
CA ASP A 75 0.61 16.52 -3.46
C ASP A 75 1.85 16.56 -4.36
N TRP A 76 2.46 17.74 -4.48
CA TRP A 76 3.73 17.92 -5.19
C TRP A 76 4.86 17.02 -4.65
N ARG A 77 4.78 16.58 -3.38
CA ARG A 77 5.76 15.66 -2.80
C ARG A 77 5.62 14.24 -3.37
N LEU A 78 4.41 13.83 -3.77
CA LEU A 78 4.16 12.53 -4.38
C LEU A 78 4.88 12.41 -5.72
N VAL A 79 4.92 13.48 -6.53
CA VAL A 79 5.65 13.53 -7.81
C VAL A 79 7.12 13.21 -7.66
N ARG A 80 7.77 13.65 -6.56
CA ARG A 80 9.18 13.35 -6.29
C ARG A 80 9.45 11.89 -5.94
N THR A 81 8.42 11.15 -5.53
CA THR A 81 8.50 9.72 -5.24
C THR A 81 8.24 8.86 -6.48
N LEU A 82 7.66 9.44 -7.53
CA LEU A 82 7.45 8.77 -8.80
C LEU A 82 8.80 8.55 -9.48
N GLY A 83 9.11 7.30 -9.80
CA GLY A 83 10.33 6.98 -10.55
C GLY A 83 10.36 7.71 -11.90
N PRO A 84 11.55 8.00 -12.46
CA PRO A 84 11.68 8.75 -13.72
C PRO A 84 10.93 8.12 -14.89
N VAL A 85 10.68 6.81 -14.82
CA VAL A 85 9.93 6.04 -15.81
C VAL A 85 8.46 6.40 -15.80
N ALA A 86 7.84 6.50 -14.61
CA ALA A 86 6.45 6.91 -14.51
C ALA A 86 6.24 8.33 -15.05
N LEU A 87 7.18 9.24 -14.77
CA LEU A 87 7.13 10.61 -15.29
C LEU A 87 7.28 10.68 -16.81
N ALA A 88 8.29 10.01 -17.36
CA ALA A 88 8.54 9.99 -18.80
C ALA A 88 7.40 9.32 -19.58
N THR A 89 6.90 8.19 -19.08
CA THR A 89 5.77 7.49 -19.70
C THR A 89 4.50 8.31 -19.61
N GLY A 90 4.19 8.95 -18.47
CA GLY A 90 2.97 9.76 -18.32
C GLY A 90 2.97 11.00 -19.21
N LEU A 91 4.01 11.83 -19.13
CA LEU A 91 4.10 13.04 -19.95
C LEU A 91 4.25 12.71 -21.43
N GLY A 92 5.06 11.70 -21.75
CA GLY A 92 5.27 11.23 -23.11
C GLY A 92 3.96 10.72 -23.72
N GLN A 93 3.22 9.87 -22.99
CA GLN A 93 1.94 9.36 -23.48
C GLN A 93 0.95 10.49 -23.70
N VAL A 94 0.79 11.44 -22.76
CA VAL A 94 -0.14 12.57 -22.94
C VAL A 94 0.23 13.38 -24.18
N PHE A 95 1.51 13.70 -24.36
CA PHE A 95 1.99 14.48 -25.51
C PHE A 95 1.73 13.76 -26.84
N PHE A 96 2.12 12.49 -26.95
CA PHE A 96 1.94 11.73 -28.19
C PHE A 96 0.47 11.43 -28.48
N THR A 97 -0.32 11.08 -27.46
CA THR A 97 -1.76 10.83 -27.63
C THR A 97 -2.49 12.11 -28.05
N ALA A 98 -2.19 13.27 -27.44
CA ALA A 98 -2.77 14.54 -27.86
C ALA A 98 -2.33 14.91 -29.29
N GLY A 99 -1.05 14.74 -29.62
CA GLY A 99 -0.54 15.05 -30.97
C GLY A 99 -1.19 14.19 -32.06
N ILE A 100 -1.25 12.87 -31.86
CA ILE A 100 -1.85 11.95 -32.83
C ILE A 100 -3.37 12.13 -32.87
N GLY A 101 -4.03 12.24 -31.71
CA GLY A 101 -5.46 12.50 -31.61
C GLY A 101 -5.88 13.79 -32.31
N PHE A 102 -5.05 14.84 -32.24
CA PHE A 102 -5.30 16.12 -32.92
C PHE A 102 -5.25 15.95 -34.44
N VAL A 103 -4.24 15.25 -34.95
CA VAL A 103 -4.13 14.94 -36.38
C VAL A 103 -5.30 14.08 -36.86
N ILE A 104 -5.73 13.09 -36.07
CA ILE A 104 -6.92 12.28 -36.37
C ILE A 104 -8.17 13.17 -36.41
N GLY A 105 -8.34 14.10 -35.46
CA GLY A 105 -9.48 15.03 -35.45
C GLY A 105 -9.57 15.89 -36.70
N LEU A 106 -8.44 16.49 -37.10
CA LEU A 106 -8.36 17.27 -38.35
C LEU A 106 -8.66 16.40 -39.58
N ALA A 107 -8.13 15.17 -39.62
CA ALA A 107 -8.37 14.23 -40.72
C ALA A 107 -9.84 13.78 -40.81
N LEU A 108 -10.57 13.75 -39.69
CA LEU A 108 -11.99 13.44 -39.60
C LEU A 108 -12.90 14.66 -39.85
N GLY A 109 -12.31 15.81 -40.20
CA GLY A 109 -13.00 17.04 -40.55
C GLY A 109 -13.52 17.84 -39.35
N LEU A 110 -12.96 17.64 -38.16
CA LEU A 110 -13.21 18.52 -37.01
C LEU A 110 -12.40 19.81 -37.19
N ASP A 111 -12.91 20.93 -36.69
CA ASP A 111 -12.14 22.17 -36.63
C ASP A 111 -10.94 22.02 -35.68
N TRP A 112 -9.96 22.91 -35.80
CA TRP A 112 -8.71 22.80 -35.03
C TRP A 112 -8.95 22.92 -33.51
N LEU A 113 -9.90 23.76 -33.08
CA LEU A 113 -10.15 23.97 -31.65
C LEU A 113 -10.83 22.73 -31.07
N THR A 114 -11.90 22.25 -31.70
CA THR A 114 -12.56 21.00 -31.31
C THR A 114 -11.61 19.80 -31.38
N SER A 115 -10.76 19.73 -32.40
CA SER A 115 -9.75 18.66 -32.51
C SER A 115 -8.77 18.68 -31.34
N LEU A 116 -8.33 19.86 -30.90
CA LEU A 116 -7.42 19.99 -29.75
C LEU A 116 -8.11 19.54 -28.46
N TYR A 117 -9.36 19.95 -28.25
CA TYR A 117 -10.16 19.56 -27.11
C TYR A 117 -10.38 18.05 -27.04
N VAL A 118 -10.85 17.45 -28.13
CA VAL A 118 -11.04 16.00 -28.24
C VAL A 118 -9.72 15.30 -27.99
N ALA A 119 -8.63 15.72 -28.65
CA ALA A 119 -7.33 15.07 -28.50
C ALA A 119 -6.79 15.10 -27.07
N VAL A 120 -6.89 16.23 -26.37
CA VAL A 120 -6.51 16.34 -24.95
C VAL A 120 -7.39 15.46 -24.08
N ALA A 121 -8.71 15.46 -24.30
CA ALA A 121 -9.63 14.61 -23.56
C ALA A 121 -9.29 13.10 -23.70
N LEU A 122 -8.83 12.66 -24.87
CA LEU A 122 -8.43 11.27 -25.12
C LEU A 122 -7.17 10.82 -24.38
N THR A 123 -6.41 11.76 -23.80
CA THR A 123 -5.18 11.45 -23.06
C THR A 123 -5.44 11.00 -21.62
N PHE A 124 -6.60 11.33 -21.05
CA PHE A 124 -6.86 11.18 -19.63
C PHE A 124 -7.43 9.79 -19.31
N SER A 125 -6.65 8.94 -18.64
CA SER A 125 -7.10 7.59 -18.26
C SER A 125 -7.65 7.51 -16.84
N SER A 126 -8.55 6.55 -16.58
CA SER A 126 -9.24 6.46 -15.29
C SER A 126 -8.37 5.77 -14.23
N THR A 127 -7.90 6.53 -13.25
CA THR A 127 -7.14 6.00 -12.11
C THR A 127 -7.98 5.05 -11.25
N ILE A 128 -9.26 5.36 -11.01
CA ILE A 128 -10.13 4.56 -10.15
C ILE A 128 -10.36 3.16 -10.73
N ILE A 129 -10.68 3.07 -12.03
CA ILE A 129 -10.95 1.80 -12.69
C ILE A 129 -9.68 0.96 -12.75
N VAL A 130 -8.54 1.54 -13.12
CA VAL A 130 -7.28 0.80 -13.21
C VAL A 130 -6.81 0.30 -11.85
N VAL A 131 -6.81 1.16 -10.82
CA VAL A 131 -6.41 0.75 -9.45
C VAL A 131 -7.33 -0.35 -8.93
N LYS A 132 -8.63 -0.27 -9.21
CA LYS A 132 -9.57 -1.34 -8.85
C LYS A 132 -9.26 -2.63 -9.60
N LEU A 133 -9.14 -2.59 -10.93
CA LEU A 133 -8.89 -3.80 -11.74
C LEU A 133 -7.53 -4.45 -11.42
N LEU A 134 -6.47 -3.66 -11.27
CA LEU A 134 -5.17 -4.17 -10.84
C LEU A 134 -5.21 -4.67 -9.38
N GLY A 135 -5.98 -4.01 -8.51
CA GLY A 135 -6.20 -4.46 -7.13
C GLY A 135 -6.93 -5.80 -7.05
N ASP A 136 -8.01 -5.95 -7.83
CA ASP A 136 -8.78 -7.20 -7.95
C ASP A 136 -7.91 -8.34 -8.51
N LYS A 137 -6.99 -8.03 -9.44
CA LYS A 137 -5.98 -8.97 -9.95
C LYS A 137 -4.75 -9.13 -9.04
N ARG A 138 -4.64 -8.35 -7.97
CA ARG A 138 -3.48 -8.28 -7.06
C ARG A 138 -2.16 -7.93 -7.76
N GLU A 139 -2.25 -7.17 -8.86
CA GLU A 139 -1.12 -6.75 -9.68
C GLU A 139 -0.58 -5.35 -9.29
N LEU A 140 -1.15 -4.67 -8.28
CA LEU A 140 -0.72 -3.31 -7.87
C LEU A 140 0.78 -3.20 -7.53
N GLU A 141 1.34 -4.24 -6.91
CA GLU A 141 2.74 -4.27 -6.47
C GLU A 141 3.72 -4.82 -7.53
N THR A 142 3.22 -5.21 -8.70
CA THR A 142 4.07 -5.67 -9.81
C THR A 142 4.82 -4.49 -10.45
N LEU A 143 5.86 -4.78 -11.25
CA LEU A 143 6.61 -3.71 -11.94
C LEU A 143 5.70 -2.89 -12.86
N HIS A 144 4.89 -3.54 -13.70
CA HIS A 144 3.95 -2.86 -14.59
C HIS A 144 2.85 -2.15 -13.80
N GLY A 145 2.35 -2.74 -12.71
CA GLY A 145 1.34 -2.12 -11.84
C GLY A 145 1.84 -0.84 -11.18
N ARG A 146 3.03 -0.85 -10.59
CA ARG A 146 3.64 0.36 -9.99
C ARG A 146 3.93 1.45 -11.02
N ILE A 147 4.40 1.06 -12.22
CA ILE A 147 4.62 2.01 -13.32
C ILE A 147 3.28 2.60 -13.79
N ALA A 148 2.25 1.76 -13.94
CA ALA A 148 0.90 2.17 -14.33
C ALA A 148 0.30 3.18 -13.36
N ILE A 149 0.26 2.85 -12.07
CA ILE A 149 -0.21 3.79 -11.04
C ILE A 149 0.60 5.08 -11.06
N GLY A 150 1.92 4.96 -11.24
CA GLY A 150 2.81 6.10 -11.25
C GLY A 150 2.51 7.08 -12.39
N PHE A 151 2.34 6.62 -13.63
CA PHE A 151 2.04 7.53 -14.72
C PHE A 151 0.58 8.02 -14.70
N LEU A 152 -0.37 7.24 -14.16
CA LEU A 152 -1.76 7.69 -13.98
C LEU A 152 -1.83 8.91 -13.04
N ILE A 153 -1.01 8.92 -11.98
CA ILE A 153 -0.87 10.10 -11.10
C ILE A 153 -0.33 11.31 -11.89
N VAL A 154 0.65 11.09 -12.78
CA VAL A 154 1.19 12.15 -13.63
C VAL A 154 0.11 12.70 -14.57
N GLN A 155 -0.68 11.82 -15.18
CA GLN A 155 -1.80 12.22 -16.04
C GLN A 155 -2.83 13.04 -15.27
N ASP A 156 -3.23 12.62 -14.06
CA ASP A 156 -4.17 13.36 -13.20
C ASP A 156 -3.66 14.79 -12.91
N ILE A 157 -2.34 14.98 -12.76
CA ILE A 157 -1.75 16.32 -12.62
C ILE A 157 -1.84 17.12 -13.92
N VAL A 158 -1.57 16.49 -15.07
CA VAL A 158 -1.67 17.15 -16.37
C VAL A 158 -3.12 17.55 -16.67
N VAL A 159 -4.10 16.71 -16.33
CA VAL A 159 -5.54 17.04 -16.40
C VAL A 159 -5.82 18.35 -15.67
N VAL A 160 -5.37 18.45 -14.42
CA VAL A 160 -5.60 19.65 -13.61
C VAL A 160 -4.95 20.88 -14.24
N ILE A 161 -3.70 20.76 -14.68
CA ILE A 161 -3.01 21.87 -15.34
C ILE A 161 -3.77 22.29 -16.60
N ALA A 162 -4.22 21.34 -17.42
CA ALA A 162 -4.99 21.62 -18.62
C ALA A 162 -6.31 22.34 -18.30
N MET A 163 -7.01 21.93 -17.24
CA MET A 163 -8.24 22.58 -16.79
C MET A 163 -8.01 24.02 -16.33
N VAL A 164 -6.96 24.25 -15.52
CA VAL A 164 -6.60 25.58 -15.04
C VAL A 164 -6.24 26.49 -16.21
N VAL A 165 -5.38 26.04 -17.12
CA VAL A 165 -4.97 26.81 -18.30
C VAL A 165 -6.20 27.19 -19.12
N LEU A 166 -7.12 26.25 -19.33
CA LEU A 166 -8.27 26.49 -20.20
C LEU A 166 -9.25 27.52 -19.65
N SER A 167 -9.53 27.47 -18.35
CA SER A 167 -10.37 28.48 -17.71
C SER A 167 -9.69 29.84 -17.65
N THR A 168 -8.37 29.90 -17.45
CA THR A 168 -7.64 31.20 -17.54
C THR A 168 -7.71 31.83 -18.92
N ILE A 169 -7.73 31.01 -19.99
CA ILE A 169 -7.93 31.49 -21.36
C ILE A 169 -9.37 31.96 -21.57
N GLY A 170 -10.35 31.23 -21.03
CA GLY A 170 -11.77 31.61 -21.08
C GLY A 170 -12.03 33.00 -20.50
N ILE A 171 -11.38 33.34 -19.38
CA ILE A 171 -11.49 34.67 -18.75
C ILE A 171 -10.92 35.78 -19.64
N GLY A 172 -9.79 35.53 -20.31
CA GLY A 172 -9.17 36.52 -21.19
C GLY A 172 -9.94 36.79 -22.48
N ALA A 173 -10.86 35.90 -22.87
CA ALA A 173 -11.65 36.03 -24.09
C ALA A 173 -12.84 37.01 -23.94
N GLU A 174 -13.37 37.22 -22.73
CA GLU A 174 -14.49 38.15 -22.50
C GLU A 174 -14.05 39.62 -22.41
N GLU A 175 -12.80 39.92 -22.04
CA GLU A 175 -12.33 41.31 -21.83
C GLU A 175 -11.67 41.99 -23.04
N GLY A 176 -11.45 41.28 -24.16
CA GLY A 176 -11.30 41.91 -25.49
C GLY A 176 -10.25 43.02 -25.68
N GLN A 177 -9.11 43.02 -24.98
CA GLN A 177 -8.04 44.01 -25.20
C GLN A 177 -6.62 43.43 -25.17
N GLY A 178 -6.31 42.47 -26.05
CA GLY A 178 -5.00 41.79 -26.16
C GLY A 178 -3.77 42.69 -26.36
N GLY A 179 -3.36 43.38 -25.29
CA GLY A 179 -2.12 44.14 -25.14
C GLY A 179 -1.17 43.49 -24.13
N PRO A 180 0.10 43.92 -24.07
CA PRO A 180 1.07 43.41 -23.10
C PRO A 180 0.66 43.63 -21.63
N SER A 181 -0.26 44.57 -21.38
CA SER A 181 -0.89 44.82 -20.08
C SER A 181 -1.77 43.67 -19.61
N ASP A 182 -2.40 42.93 -20.54
CA ASP A 182 -3.33 41.84 -20.22
C ASP A 182 -2.58 40.60 -19.72
N LEU A 183 -1.41 40.33 -20.29
CA LEU A 183 -0.52 39.28 -19.77
C LEU A 183 -0.05 39.61 -18.34
N LEU A 184 0.20 40.88 -18.04
CA LEU A 184 0.62 41.31 -16.71
C LEU A 184 -0.54 41.26 -15.70
N THR A 185 -1.76 41.64 -16.10
CA THR A 185 -2.95 41.54 -15.24
C THR A 185 -3.35 40.08 -15.01
N ILE A 186 -3.26 39.20 -16.01
CA ILE A 186 -3.47 37.75 -15.86
C ILE A 186 -2.42 37.14 -14.92
N LEU A 187 -1.14 37.48 -15.07
CA LEU A 187 -0.09 37.00 -14.16
C LEU A 187 -0.25 37.54 -12.75
N ALA A 188 -0.65 38.81 -12.60
CA ALA A 188 -0.89 39.43 -11.31
C ALA A 188 -2.14 38.87 -10.62
N SER A 189 -3.21 38.59 -11.36
CA SER A 189 -4.42 37.96 -10.82
C SER A 189 -4.16 36.50 -10.42
N LEU A 190 -3.42 35.75 -11.24
CA LEU A 190 -2.98 34.39 -10.90
C LEU A 190 -2.11 34.37 -9.63
N LEU A 191 -1.15 35.28 -9.52
CA LEU A 191 -0.31 35.40 -8.33
C LEU A 191 -1.12 35.86 -7.10
N GLY A 192 -2.05 36.79 -7.29
CA GLY A 192 -2.95 37.27 -6.25
C GLY A 192 -3.83 36.16 -5.68
N VAL A 193 -4.41 35.31 -6.54
CA VAL A 193 -5.19 34.14 -6.15
C VAL A 193 -4.32 33.13 -5.39
N VAL A 194 -3.10 32.85 -5.87
CA VAL A 194 -2.17 31.93 -5.18
C VAL A 194 -1.77 32.47 -3.81
N VAL A 195 -1.45 33.76 -3.70
CA VAL A 195 -1.10 34.40 -2.42
C VAL A 195 -2.29 34.38 -1.47
N ALA A 196 -3.48 34.75 -1.93
CA ALA A 196 -4.71 34.70 -1.15
C ALA A 196 -5.01 33.27 -0.66
N LEU A 197 -4.82 32.27 -1.52
CA LEU A 197 -4.99 30.85 -1.18
C LEU A 197 -3.99 30.42 -0.12
N VAL A 198 -2.70 30.75 -0.26
CA VAL A 198 -1.65 30.39 0.72
C VAL A 198 -1.90 31.06 2.07
N LEU A 199 -2.28 32.34 2.07
CA LEU A 199 -2.64 33.06 3.29
C LEU A 199 -3.89 32.44 3.94
N PHE A 200 -4.91 32.12 3.15
CA PHE A 200 -6.12 31.44 3.62
C PHE A 200 -5.80 30.09 4.27
N VAL A 201 -4.96 29.27 3.61
CA VAL A 201 -4.55 27.96 4.14
C VAL A 201 -3.87 28.13 5.49
N ARG A 202 -2.87 29.01 5.54
CA ARG A 202 -2.02 29.20 6.73
C ARG A 202 -2.76 29.80 7.92
N TYR A 203 -3.67 30.74 7.69
CA TYR A 203 -4.30 31.51 8.76
C TYR A 203 -5.73 31.08 9.09
N LEU A 204 -6.46 30.45 8.16
CA LEU A 204 -7.87 30.10 8.34
C LEU A 204 -8.14 28.60 8.17
N ALA A 205 -7.69 27.98 7.07
CA ALA A 205 -8.02 26.58 6.79
C ALA A 205 -7.42 25.61 7.82
N ASP A 206 -6.11 25.69 8.07
CA ASP A 206 -5.42 24.81 9.03
C ASP A 206 -6.02 24.87 10.45
N PRO A 207 -6.15 26.05 11.10
CA PRO A 207 -6.67 26.12 12.47
C PRO A 207 -8.16 25.75 12.56
N LEU A 208 -8.95 26.04 11.51
CA LEU A 208 -10.36 25.67 11.47
C LEU A 208 -10.52 24.15 11.32
N MET A 209 -9.79 23.54 10.39
CA MET A 209 -9.80 22.09 10.17
C MET A 209 -9.29 21.33 11.40
N ALA A 210 -8.29 21.84 12.11
CA ALA A 210 -7.82 21.24 13.36
C ALA A 210 -8.90 21.18 14.46
N ARG A 211 -9.81 22.16 14.49
CA ARG A 211 -10.95 22.16 15.42
C ARG A 211 -12.06 21.23 14.94
N LEU A 212 -12.40 21.28 13.65
CA LEU A 212 -13.44 20.45 13.02
C LEU A 212 -13.09 18.97 13.01
N ALA A 213 -11.80 18.62 12.90
CA ALA A 213 -11.34 17.23 12.88
C ALA A 213 -11.64 16.46 14.18
N ARG A 214 -11.99 17.16 15.28
CA ARG A 214 -12.45 16.53 16.53
C ARG A 214 -13.83 15.88 16.39
N THR A 215 -14.64 16.34 15.44
CA THR A 215 -15.99 15.84 15.19
C THR A 215 -16.14 15.52 13.70
N PRO A 216 -15.98 14.23 13.31
CA PRO A 216 -15.94 13.81 11.91
C PRO A 216 -17.13 14.28 11.06
N GLU A 217 -18.31 14.41 11.65
CA GLU A 217 -19.54 14.87 10.98
C GLU A 217 -19.44 16.34 10.59
N LEU A 218 -18.92 17.19 11.48
CA LEU A 218 -18.71 18.61 11.19
C LEU A 218 -17.61 18.80 10.15
N LEU A 219 -16.58 17.95 10.16
CA LEU A 219 -15.52 17.98 9.16
C LEU A 219 -16.06 17.76 7.75
N VAL A 220 -16.97 16.78 7.57
CA VAL A 220 -17.61 16.51 6.28
C VAL A 220 -18.45 17.69 5.82
N ILE A 221 -19.31 18.22 6.71
CA ILE A 221 -20.17 19.37 6.39
C ILE A 221 -19.33 20.60 6.02
N ALA A 222 -18.27 20.88 6.78
CA ALA A 222 -17.38 22.00 6.52
C ALA A 222 -16.61 21.83 5.20
N ALA A 223 -16.14 20.61 4.88
CA ALA A 223 -15.45 20.35 3.63
C ALA A 223 -16.37 20.51 2.41
N ILE A 224 -17.61 19.99 2.47
CA ILE A 224 -18.60 20.15 1.40
C ILE A 224 -19.00 21.62 1.27
N GLY A 225 -19.28 22.28 2.39
CA GLY A 225 -19.61 23.71 2.42
C GLY A 225 -18.49 24.56 1.84
N TRP A 226 -17.23 24.23 2.13
CA TRP A 226 -16.07 24.88 1.56
C TRP A 226 -15.96 24.66 0.05
N ALA A 227 -16.11 23.41 -0.42
CA ALA A 227 -16.10 23.09 -1.84
C ALA A 227 -17.21 23.85 -2.60
N ALA A 228 -18.44 23.85 -2.09
CA ALA A 228 -19.57 24.56 -2.69
C ALA A 228 -19.39 26.08 -2.67
N THR A 229 -18.87 26.64 -1.57
CA THR A 229 -18.62 28.08 -1.44
C THR A 229 -17.53 28.52 -2.41
N ALA A 230 -16.43 27.78 -2.50
CA ALA A 230 -15.36 28.11 -3.44
C ALA A 230 -15.80 27.95 -4.90
N ALA A 231 -16.60 26.92 -5.22
CA ALA A 231 -17.21 26.77 -6.54
C ALA A 231 -18.13 27.95 -6.88
N ALA A 232 -18.97 28.39 -5.94
CA ALA A 232 -19.82 29.57 -6.13
C ALA A 232 -19.01 30.86 -6.31
N ILE A 233 -17.94 31.05 -5.53
CA ILE A 233 -17.01 32.19 -5.70
C ILE A 233 -16.33 32.12 -7.07
N GLY A 234 -15.90 30.93 -7.50
CA GLY A 234 -15.31 30.70 -8.82
C GLY A 234 -16.27 31.08 -9.95
N ASP A 235 -17.54 30.67 -9.84
CA ASP A 235 -18.61 31.03 -10.77
C ASP A 235 -18.84 32.56 -10.80
N MET A 236 -18.92 33.21 -9.63
CA MET A 236 -19.11 34.66 -9.51
C MET A 236 -17.97 35.49 -10.09
N ILE A 237 -16.74 34.97 -10.07
CA ILE A 237 -15.53 35.65 -10.59
C ILE A 237 -15.27 35.26 -12.06
N GLY A 238 -16.10 34.41 -12.66
CA GLY A 238 -15.93 33.94 -14.04
C GLY A 238 -14.85 32.87 -14.23
N LEU A 239 -14.32 32.31 -13.14
CA LEU A 239 -13.37 31.18 -13.15
C LEU A 239 -14.05 29.83 -13.41
N GLY A 240 -15.38 29.78 -13.28
CA GLY A 240 -16.17 28.56 -13.34
C GLY A 240 -16.20 27.82 -11.99
N LYS A 241 -17.24 27.00 -11.83
CA LYS A 241 -17.47 26.19 -10.62
C LYS A 241 -16.36 25.17 -10.41
N GLU A 242 -15.77 24.69 -11.50
CA GLU A 242 -14.75 23.67 -11.59
C GLU A 242 -13.47 24.09 -10.89
N LEU A 243 -12.98 25.29 -11.24
CA LEU A 243 -11.74 25.85 -10.69
C LEU A 243 -11.91 26.26 -9.24
N GLY A 244 -13.09 26.78 -8.88
CA GLY A 244 -13.43 27.05 -7.49
C GLY A 244 -13.41 25.78 -6.62
N GLY A 245 -14.03 24.70 -7.10
CA GLY A 245 -13.99 23.40 -6.44
C GLY A 245 -12.57 22.83 -6.31
N LEU A 246 -11.79 22.88 -7.39
CA LEU A 246 -10.39 22.46 -7.41
C LEU A 246 -9.52 23.28 -6.43
N ALA A 247 -9.65 24.60 -6.43
CA ALA A 247 -8.91 25.50 -5.54
C ALA A 247 -9.24 25.20 -4.07
N ALA A 248 -10.52 24.95 -3.75
CA ALA A 248 -10.90 24.45 -2.43
C ALA A 248 -10.20 23.12 -2.10
N GLY A 249 -10.11 22.19 -3.05
CA GLY A 249 -9.43 20.92 -2.87
C GLY A 249 -7.94 21.11 -2.54
N VAL A 250 -7.24 21.92 -3.33
CA VAL A 250 -5.82 22.22 -3.14
C VAL A 250 -5.56 22.88 -1.77
N SER A 251 -6.46 23.76 -1.32
CA SER A 251 -6.33 24.42 -0.02
C SER A 251 -6.35 23.42 1.15
N ILE A 252 -7.20 22.40 1.10
CA ILE A 252 -7.27 21.36 2.15
C ILE A 252 -6.22 20.26 1.90
N GLY A 253 -5.85 20.00 0.65
CA GLY A 253 -4.85 19.00 0.25
C GLY A 253 -3.45 19.28 0.80
N SER A 254 -3.13 20.55 1.07
CA SER A 254 -1.89 20.96 1.75
C SER A 254 -1.89 20.74 3.27
N THR A 255 -3.04 20.39 3.86
CA THR A 255 -3.19 20.20 5.32
C THR A 255 -3.02 18.73 5.71
N PRO A 256 -2.70 18.42 6.99
CA PRO A 256 -2.62 17.03 7.47
C PRO A 256 -3.95 16.25 7.44
N TYR A 257 -5.08 16.94 7.24
CA TYR A 257 -6.42 16.35 7.33
C TYR A 257 -6.94 15.81 6.00
N ARG A 258 -6.17 15.96 4.90
CA ARG A 258 -6.59 15.59 3.54
C ARG A 258 -7.11 14.17 3.41
N ASP A 259 -6.47 13.19 4.06
CA ASP A 259 -6.80 11.77 3.91
C ASP A 259 -8.12 11.46 4.62
N MET A 260 -8.36 12.09 5.77
CA MET A 260 -9.64 11.98 6.50
C MET A 260 -10.79 12.57 5.68
N VAL A 261 -10.57 13.76 5.09
CA VAL A 261 -11.58 14.42 4.25
C VAL A 261 -11.84 13.59 2.98
N SER A 262 -10.79 13.16 2.28
CA SER A 262 -10.88 12.34 1.06
C SER A 262 -11.61 11.02 1.31
N ALA A 263 -11.28 10.30 2.38
CA ALA A 263 -11.91 9.02 2.70
C ALA A 263 -13.41 9.17 3.03
N ARG A 264 -13.78 10.23 3.74
CA ARG A 264 -15.18 10.47 4.13
C ARG A 264 -16.05 10.96 2.98
N LEU A 265 -15.48 11.75 2.07
CA LEU A 265 -16.22 12.27 0.92
C LEU A 265 -16.27 11.30 -0.26
N ALA A 266 -15.49 10.22 -0.26
CA ALA A 266 -15.48 9.24 -1.35
C ALA A 266 -16.89 8.67 -1.64
N ALA A 267 -17.64 8.28 -0.60
CA ALA A 267 -19.00 7.76 -0.77
C ALA A 267 -19.97 8.81 -1.32
N LEU A 268 -19.83 10.07 -0.88
CA LEU A 268 -20.67 11.17 -1.37
C LEU A 268 -20.34 11.51 -2.82
N ARG A 269 -19.05 11.55 -3.18
CA ARG A 269 -18.59 11.70 -4.57
C ARG A 269 -19.22 10.62 -5.45
N ASP A 270 -19.13 9.36 -5.06
CA ASP A 270 -19.65 8.25 -5.87
C ASP A 270 -21.17 8.35 -6.05
N PHE A 271 -21.90 8.78 -5.01
CA PHE A 271 -23.33 9.05 -5.09
C PHE A 271 -23.67 10.24 -6.00
N LEU A 272 -22.93 11.34 -5.94
CA LEU A 272 -23.21 12.50 -6.80
C LEU A 272 -22.79 12.27 -8.26
N LEU A 273 -21.72 11.49 -8.48
CA LEU A 273 -21.27 11.11 -9.83
C LEU A 273 -22.30 10.29 -10.59
N LEU A 274 -23.13 9.50 -9.90
CA LEU A 274 -24.28 8.85 -10.50
C LEU A 274 -25.14 9.86 -11.29
N PHE A 275 -25.52 10.99 -10.68
CA PHE A 275 -26.35 12.00 -11.33
C PHE A 275 -25.63 12.70 -12.49
N PHE A 276 -24.32 12.89 -12.39
CA PHE A 276 -23.51 13.40 -13.50
C PHE A 276 -23.55 12.47 -14.72
N PHE A 277 -23.30 11.18 -14.54
CA PHE A 277 -23.34 10.22 -15.64
C PHE A 277 -24.75 9.99 -16.19
N LEU A 278 -25.77 10.02 -15.33
CA LEU A 278 -27.17 10.01 -15.75
C LEU A 278 -27.47 11.24 -16.62
N SER A 279 -27.07 12.44 -16.19
CA SER A 279 -27.29 13.69 -16.92
C SER A 279 -26.59 13.68 -18.27
N ILE A 280 -25.34 13.22 -18.35
CA ILE A 280 -24.63 13.12 -19.64
C ILE A 280 -25.32 12.12 -20.55
N GLY A 281 -25.70 10.95 -20.03
CA GLY A 281 -26.45 9.94 -20.80
C GLY A 281 -27.78 10.49 -21.32
N ALA A 282 -28.49 11.29 -20.53
CA ALA A 282 -29.75 11.94 -20.90
C ALA A 282 -29.61 12.92 -22.07
N THR A 283 -28.47 13.62 -22.13
CA THR A 283 -28.17 14.60 -23.18
C THR A 283 -27.62 14.00 -24.45
N LEU A 284 -27.39 12.68 -24.47
CA LEU A 284 -26.82 11.97 -25.61
C LEU A 284 -27.91 11.70 -26.64
N ASP A 285 -27.92 12.49 -27.71
CA ASP A 285 -28.86 12.35 -28.80
C ASP A 285 -28.44 11.21 -29.76
N LEU A 286 -29.19 10.12 -29.73
CA LEU A 286 -28.95 8.94 -30.57
C LEU A 286 -29.19 9.21 -32.07
N SER A 287 -29.91 10.27 -32.42
CA SER A 287 -30.22 10.59 -33.82
C SER A 287 -29.05 11.24 -34.56
N THR A 288 -28.28 12.09 -33.85
CA THR A 288 -27.05 12.71 -34.37
C THR A 288 -25.85 11.76 -34.35
N LEU A 289 -25.92 10.67 -33.58
CA LEU A 289 -24.87 9.64 -33.55
C LEU A 289 -24.56 9.06 -34.92
N GLY A 290 -25.52 8.94 -35.84
CA GLY A 290 -25.27 8.34 -37.15
C GLY A 290 -24.12 9.00 -37.93
N GLN A 291 -23.92 10.31 -37.76
CA GLN A 291 -22.85 11.07 -38.41
C GLN A 291 -21.52 11.00 -37.65
N ASP A 292 -21.56 10.99 -36.32
CA ASP A 292 -20.37 10.95 -35.46
C ASP A 292 -19.93 9.53 -35.06
N PHE A 293 -20.71 8.50 -35.39
CA PHE A 293 -20.44 7.10 -35.04
C PHE A 293 -19.12 6.61 -35.62
N VAL A 294 -18.83 6.97 -36.88
CA VAL A 294 -17.55 6.64 -37.53
C VAL A 294 -16.39 7.29 -36.79
N ARG A 295 -16.54 8.58 -36.43
CA ARG A 295 -15.51 9.31 -35.65
C ARG A 295 -15.30 8.66 -34.29
N ALA A 296 -16.38 8.27 -33.61
CA ALA A 296 -16.33 7.62 -32.31
C ALA A 296 -15.60 6.27 -32.38
N ILE A 297 -15.85 5.46 -33.41
CA ILE A 297 -15.14 4.19 -33.61
C ILE A 297 -13.65 4.43 -33.84
N VAL A 298 -13.28 5.38 -34.70
CA VAL A 298 -11.87 5.70 -34.99
C VAL A 298 -11.15 6.15 -33.73
N PHE A 299 -11.73 7.08 -32.97
CA PHE A 299 -11.14 7.51 -31.70
C PHE A 299 -11.13 6.42 -30.63
N SER A 300 -12.17 5.59 -30.56
CA SER A 300 -12.19 4.44 -29.63
C SER A 300 -11.10 3.43 -29.96
N LEU A 301 -10.89 3.12 -31.25
CA LEU A 301 -9.83 2.22 -31.70
C LEU A 301 -8.45 2.82 -31.41
N PHE A 302 -8.29 4.13 -31.64
CA PHE A 302 -7.07 4.84 -31.28
C PHE A 302 -6.80 4.80 -29.77
N VAL A 303 -7.81 4.98 -28.91
CA VAL A 303 -7.63 4.85 -27.46
C VAL A 303 -7.33 3.40 -27.06
N LEU A 304 -8.07 2.42 -27.59
CA LEU A 304 -7.94 1.00 -27.22
C LEU A 304 -6.62 0.37 -27.69
N ILE A 305 -6.07 0.84 -28.81
CA ILE A 305 -4.86 0.25 -29.42
C ILE A 305 -3.70 1.25 -29.41
N GLY A 306 -3.95 2.49 -29.85
CA GLY A 306 -2.94 3.53 -29.96
C GLY A 306 -2.35 3.93 -28.61
N ASN A 307 -3.14 4.17 -27.57
CA ASN A 307 -2.60 4.52 -26.24
C ASN A 307 -1.70 3.41 -25.67
N PRO A 308 -2.14 2.13 -25.63
CA PRO A 308 -1.25 1.04 -25.21
C PRO A 308 0.02 0.94 -26.05
N PHE A 309 -0.09 1.16 -27.36
CA PHE A 309 1.05 1.12 -28.27
C PHE A 309 2.06 2.26 -28.02
N ILE A 310 1.57 3.47 -27.74
CA ILE A 310 2.41 4.62 -27.36
C ILE A 310 3.18 4.30 -26.08
N VAL A 311 2.52 3.77 -25.06
CA VAL A 311 3.16 3.38 -23.79
C VAL A 311 4.19 2.28 -24.02
N LEU A 312 3.86 1.26 -24.81
CA LEU A 312 4.79 0.20 -25.20
C LEU A 312 6.05 0.78 -25.85
N LEU A 313 5.90 1.70 -26.81
CA LEU A 313 7.02 2.33 -27.52
C LEU A 313 7.91 3.14 -26.57
N ILE A 314 7.31 3.94 -25.69
CA ILE A 314 8.06 4.73 -24.70
C ILE A 314 8.84 3.80 -23.77
N MET A 315 8.20 2.75 -23.24
CA MET A 315 8.84 1.81 -22.33
C MET A 315 9.94 0.97 -23.00
N ALA A 316 9.73 0.55 -24.24
CA ALA A 316 10.74 -0.12 -25.06
C ALA A 316 11.96 0.80 -25.26
N TRP A 317 11.75 2.07 -25.61
CA TRP A 317 12.82 3.06 -25.74
C TRP A 317 13.58 3.31 -24.43
N MET A 318 12.92 3.14 -23.28
CA MET A 318 13.53 3.25 -21.96
C MET A 318 14.23 1.97 -21.46
N GLY A 319 14.25 0.91 -22.28
CA GLY A 319 14.94 -0.35 -22.02
C GLY A 319 14.18 -1.32 -21.09
N TYR A 320 12.84 -1.32 -21.17
CA TYR A 320 11.96 -2.32 -20.54
C TYR A 320 11.47 -3.35 -21.55
N ARG A 321 11.25 -4.59 -21.10
CA ARG A 321 10.74 -5.67 -21.95
C ARG A 321 9.36 -5.33 -22.53
N ALA A 322 9.08 -5.82 -23.74
CA ALA A 322 7.80 -5.60 -24.41
C ALA A 322 6.60 -6.09 -23.58
N ARG A 323 6.76 -7.14 -22.76
CA ARG A 323 5.72 -7.60 -21.83
C ARG A 323 5.32 -6.54 -20.80
N THR A 324 6.31 -5.97 -20.11
CA THR A 324 6.10 -4.95 -19.09
C THR A 324 5.44 -3.72 -19.71
N GLY A 325 5.94 -3.31 -20.88
CA GLY A 325 5.36 -2.20 -21.67
C GLY A 325 3.94 -2.48 -22.13
N PHE A 326 3.64 -3.71 -22.57
CA PHE A 326 2.31 -4.11 -23.04
C PHE A 326 1.29 -4.13 -21.90
N LEU A 327 1.61 -4.79 -20.78
CA LEU A 327 0.72 -4.88 -19.62
C LEU A 327 0.47 -3.50 -19.00
N ALA A 328 1.49 -2.66 -18.91
CA ALA A 328 1.35 -1.27 -18.47
C ALA A 328 0.56 -0.43 -19.49
N GLY A 329 0.77 -0.65 -20.80
CA GLY A 329 0.05 0.07 -21.84
C GLY A 329 -1.44 -0.21 -21.85
N LEU A 330 -1.85 -1.46 -21.62
CA LEU A 330 -3.27 -1.85 -21.56
C LEU A 330 -4.05 -1.11 -20.48
N THR A 331 -3.40 -0.61 -19.43
CA THR A 331 -4.08 0.17 -18.39
C THR A 331 -4.51 1.56 -18.87
N VAL A 332 -3.98 2.03 -20.01
CA VAL A 332 -4.26 3.35 -20.62
C VAL A 332 -5.24 3.24 -21.80
N ALA A 333 -5.79 2.05 -22.03
CA ALA A 333 -6.70 1.74 -23.13
C ALA A 333 -8.11 2.34 -22.96
N GLN A 334 -8.30 3.30 -22.05
CA GLN A 334 -9.58 3.94 -21.78
C GLN A 334 -9.40 5.39 -21.36
N ILE A 335 -10.45 6.17 -21.61
CA ILE A 335 -10.56 7.52 -21.10
C ILE A 335 -11.30 7.56 -19.74
N SER A 336 -11.15 8.64 -18.99
CA SER A 336 -11.71 8.80 -17.63
C SER A 336 -12.93 9.72 -17.57
N GLU A 337 -13.53 9.78 -16.38
CA GLU A 337 -14.52 10.80 -16.01
C GLU A 337 -14.03 12.24 -16.25
N PHE A 338 -12.72 12.49 -16.10
CA PHE A 338 -12.14 13.81 -16.29
C PHE A 338 -12.16 14.27 -17.75
N SER A 339 -12.11 13.32 -18.69
CA SER A 339 -12.27 13.59 -20.12
C SER A 339 -13.63 14.22 -20.42
N LEU A 340 -14.70 13.71 -19.80
CA LEU A 340 -16.06 14.22 -19.98
C LEU A 340 -16.24 15.59 -19.32
N ILE A 341 -15.66 15.78 -18.15
CA ILE A 341 -15.70 17.07 -17.44
C ILE A 341 -14.92 18.13 -18.22
N PHE A 342 -13.75 17.78 -18.75
CA PHE A 342 -12.95 18.67 -19.60
C PHE A 342 -13.72 19.11 -20.85
N MET A 343 -14.44 18.18 -21.50
CA MET A 343 -15.29 18.51 -22.65
C MET A 343 -16.51 19.35 -22.27
N ALA A 344 -17.15 19.06 -21.13
CA ALA A 344 -18.26 19.86 -20.62
C ALA A 344 -17.84 21.30 -20.29
N MET A 345 -16.63 21.49 -19.76
CA MET A 345 -16.05 22.81 -19.55
C MET A 345 -15.73 23.52 -20.87
N GLY A 346 -15.26 22.80 -21.90
CA GLY A 346 -15.12 23.37 -23.24
C GLY A 346 -16.45 23.86 -23.82
N LEU A 347 -17.54 23.14 -23.56
CA LEU A 347 -18.88 23.52 -23.97
C LEU A 347 -19.38 24.77 -23.22
N SER A 348 -19.15 24.84 -21.89
CA SER A 348 -19.55 26.01 -21.10
C SER A 348 -18.80 27.28 -21.51
N LEU A 349 -17.53 27.14 -21.91
CA LEU A 349 -16.71 28.23 -22.47
C LEU A 349 -17.07 28.57 -23.93
N GLY A 350 -17.97 27.82 -24.58
CA GLY A 350 -18.33 28.00 -25.98
C GLY A 350 -17.25 27.61 -26.99
N HIS A 351 -16.17 26.95 -26.56
CA HIS A 351 -15.07 26.53 -27.41
C HIS A 351 -15.41 25.26 -28.23
N VAL A 352 -16.30 24.40 -27.72
CA VAL A 352 -16.75 23.18 -28.41
C VAL A 352 -18.27 23.05 -28.38
N GLY A 353 -18.83 22.39 -29.38
CA GLY A 353 -20.28 22.13 -29.47
C GLY A 353 -20.72 20.86 -28.73
N GLN A 354 -22.05 20.71 -28.58
CA GLN A 354 -22.68 19.53 -27.95
C GLN A 354 -22.29 18.22 -28.65
N SER A 355 -22.08 18.24 -29.97
CA SER A 355 -21.66 17.08 -30.77
C SER A 355 -20.29 16.55 -30.33
N ALA A 356 -19.35 17.42 -29.96
CA ALA A 356 -18.03 17.00 -29.49
C ALA A 356 -18.10 16.33 -28.11
N VAL A 357 -18.97 16.84 -27.22
CA VAL A 357 -19.23 16.20 -25.91
C VAL A 357 -19.87 14.83 -26.11
N GLY A 358 -20.87 14.71 -27.00
CA GLY A 358 -21.51 13.45 -27.36
C GLY A 358 -20.53 12.44 -27.96
N LEU A 359 -19.66 12.89 -28.86
CA LEU A 359 -18.58 12.09 -29.45
C LEU A 359 -17.65 11.50 -28.39
N VAL A 360 -17.10 12.34 -27.49
CA VAL A 360 -16.20 11.87 -26.43
C VAL A 360 -16.94 10.99 -25.41
N THR A 361 -18.23 11.24 -25.15
CA THR A 361 -19.06 10.37 -24.31
C THR A 361 -19.18 8.97 -24.91
N LEU A 362 -19.44 8.87 -26.22
CA LEU A 362 -19.52 7.58 -26.90
C LEU A 362 -18.16 6.86 -26.91
N VAL A 363 -17.07 7.59 -27.15
CA VAL A 363 -15.71 7.04 -27.02
C VAL A 363 -15.45 6.53 -25.60
N GLY A 364 -15.84 7.29 -24.58
CA GLY A 364 -15.74 6.88 -23.18
C GLY A 364 -16.50 5.61 -22.88
N LEU A 365 -17.76 5.54 -23.30
CA LEU A 365 -18.61 4.37 -23.12
C LEU A 365 -17.98 3.11 -23.73
N VAL A 366 -17.52 3.19 -24.98
CA VAL A 366 -16.91 2.07 -25.71
C VAL A 366 -15.58 1.67 -25.09
N THR A 367 -14.69 2.63 -24.82
CA THR A 367 -13.34 2.35 -24.34
C THR A 367 -13.34 1.84 -22.90
N ILE A 368 -14.16 2.40 -22.00
CA ILE A 368 -14.32 1.89 -20.64
C ILE A 368 -14.88 0.46 -20.66
N ALA A 369 -15.92 0.20 -21.46
CA ALA A 369 -16.54 -1.12 -21.51
C ALA A 369 -15.59 -2.22 -22.04
N LEU A 370 -14.81 -1.91 -23.08
CA LEU A 370 -13.89 -2.86 -23.71
C LEU A 370 -12.57 -3.01 -22.96
N SER A 371 -12.02 -1.93 -22.41
CA SER A 371 -10.73 -1.96 -21.70
C SER A 371 -10.78 -2.84 -20.45
N VAL A 372 -11.92 -2.92 -19.77
CA VAL A 372 -12.11 -3.79 -18.60
C VAL A 372 -11.82 -5.24 -18.94
N TYR A 373 -12.31 -5.72 -20.09
CA TYR A 373 -11.99 -7.06 -20.57
C TYR A 373 -10.53 -7.17 -21.03
N MET A 374 -9.98 -6.16 -21.70
CA MET A 374 -8.57 -6.14 -22.10
C MET A 374 -7.61 -6.24 -20.91
N ILE A 375 -7.89 -5.52 -19.81
CA ILE A 375 -7.10 -5.54 -18.58
C ILE A 375 -7.31 -6.85 -17.81
N THR A 376 -8.56 -7.33 -17.74
CA THR A 376 -8.89 -8.61 -17.09
C THR A 376 -8.17 -9.78 -17.76
N TYR A 377 -8.17 -9.83 -19.09
CA TYR A 377 -7.55 -10.88 -19.90
C TYR A 377 -6.17 -10.49 -20.47
N SER A 378 -5.47 -9.56 -19.80
CA SER A 378 -4.23 -8.97 -20.30
C SER A 378 -3.13 -9.99 -20.59
N GLN A 379 -3.05 -11.08 -19.81
CA GLN A 379 -2.06 -12.14 -19.99
C GLN A 379 -2.36 -13.00 -21.24
N GLN A 380 -3.63 -13.34 -21.47
CA GLN A 380 -4.05 -14.07 -22.67
C GLN A 380 -3.82 -13.22 -23.92
N LEU A 381 -4.15 -11.93 -23.83
CA LEU A 381 -3.93 -10.98 -24.91
C LEU A 381 -2.44 -10.87 -25.23
N TYR A 382 -1.58 -10.77 -24.22
CA TYR A 382 -0.12 -10.79 -24.42
C TYR A 382 0.35 -12.06 -25.11
N ALA A 383 -0.14 -13.24 -24.70
CA ALA A 383 0.24 -14.50 -25.34
C ALA A 383 -0.11 -14.54 -26.84
N TRP A 384 -1.25 -13.97 -27.23
CA TRP A 384 -1.63 -13.84 -28.64
C TRP A 384 -0.79 -12.83 -29.42
N PHE A 385 -0.44 -11.70 -28.81
CA PHE A 385 0.35 -10.65 -29.48
C PHE A 385 1.87 -10.82 -29.37
N ARG A 386 2.35 -11.78 -28.56
CA ARG A 386 3.77 -12.10 -28.38
C ARG A 386 4.60 -12.11 -29.67
N PRO A 387 4.20 -12.77 -30.79
CA PRO A 387 5.01 -12.78 -32.01
C PRO A 387 5.17 -11.39 -32.64
N LEU A 388 4.16 -10.53 -32.50
CA LEU A 388 4.19 -9.15 -33.01
C LEU A 388 5.00 -8.21 -32.10
N LEU A 389 5.16 -8.58 -30.83
CA LEU A 389 5.85 -7.78 -29.81
C LEU A 389 7.36 -8.00 -29.76
N ARG A 390 7.87 -9.14 -30.29
CA ARG A 390 9.31 -9.46 -30.34
C ARG A 390 10.21 -8.37 -30.94
N PRO A 391 9.83 -7.62 -31.99
CA PRO A 391 10.68 -6.56 -32.53
C PRO A 391 10.91 -5.41 -31.55
N PHE A 392 10.00 -5.19 -30.60
CA PHE A 392 10.14 -4.13 -29.59
C PHE A 392 11.07 -4.53 -28.44
N ASP A 393 11.57 -5.76 -28.46
CA ASP A 393 12.66 -6.20 -27.61
C ASP A 393 14.02 -5.74 -28.21
N PHE A 394 14.36 -4.44 -28.13
CA PHE A 394 15.68 -3.86 -28.39
C PHE A 394 16.66 -3.78 -27.18
N GLY A 395 17.83 -4.45 -27.28
CA GLY A 395 19.05 -4.12 -26.52
C GLY A 395 19.25 -4.79 -25.14
N SER A 396 20.36 -4.48 -24.47
CA SER A 396 20.69 -4.97 -23.12
C SER A 396 19.78 -4.31 -22.08
N TRP A 397 18.73 -5.03 -21.68
CA TRP A 397 17.66 -4.54 -20.83
C TRP A 397 18.12 -4.01 -19.47
N ARG A 398 17.43 -2.99 -18.93
CA ARG A 398 17.55 -2.62 -17.51
C ARG A 398 17.08 -3.73 -16.56
N GLU A 399 16.30 -4.67 -17.10
CA GLU A 399 15.96 -5.96 -16.49
C GLU A 399 17.10 -6.98 -16.68
N ALA A 400 17.87 -6.93 -17.78
CA ALA A 400 18.99 -7.82 -18.14
C ALA A 400 20.36 -7.37 -17.60
N ALA A 401 20.45 -6.25 -16.88
CA ALA A 401 21.57 -6.05 -15.94
C ALA A 401 21.58 -7.16 -14.84
N ALA A 402 20.53 -7.97 -14.76
CA ALA A 402 20.44 -9.24 -14.04
C ALA A 402 20.89 -10.49 -14.84
N ASP A 403 21.16 -10.37 -16.14
CA ASP A 403 21.31 -11.50 -17.08
C ASP A 403 22.68 -11.53 -17.80
N ASN A 404 23.73 -10.90 -17.26
CA ASN A 404 25.08 -11.09 -17.80
C ASN A 404 25.59 -12.51 -17.48
N TYR A 405 25.47 -13.43 -18.45
CA TYR A 405 26.11 -14.74 -18.41
C TYR A 405 26.68 -15.09 -19.79
N GLU A 406 27.79 -14.44 -20.16
CA GLU A 406 28.73 -15.04 -21.10
C GLU A 406 30.05 -15.31 -20.36
N ASP A 407 30.41 -16.60 -20.37
CA ASP A 407 31.63 -17.26 -19.89
C ASP A 407 31.90 -17.45 -18.36
N LYS A 408 31.60 -18.70 -17.90
CA LYS A 408 32.01 -19.48 -16.68
C LYS A 408 31.14 -19.37 -15.40
N PRO A 409 31.12 -20.38 -14.48
CA PRO A 409 31.46 -21.81 -14.53
C PRO A 409 30.23 -22.73 -14.24
N THR A 410 30.45 -24.03 -14.02
CA THR A 410 29.42 -25.03 -13.63
C THR A 410 28.68 -24.61 -12.36
N VAL A 411 27.35 -24.53 -12.40
CA VAL A 411 26.52 -24.21 -11.23
C VAL A 411 26.34 -25.46 -10.37
N ASP A 412 26.73 -25.41 -9.10
CA ASP A 412 26.59 -26.53 -8.15
C ASP A 412 25.24 -26.50 -7.42
N VAL A 413 24.73 -25.31 -7.10
CA VAL A 413 23.50 -25.11 -6.32
C VAL A 413 22.65 -24.01 -6.95
N ILE A 414 21.35 -24.26 -7.12
CA ILE A 414 20.37 -23.24 -7.52
C ILE A 414 19.47 -22.94 -6.33
N ILE A 415 19.36 -21.67 -5.93
CA ILE A 415 18.53 -21.23 -4.80
C ILE A 415 17.37 -20.38 -5.31
N PHE A 416 16.14 -20.83 -5.09
CA PHE A 416 14.93 -20.09 -5.41
C PHE A 416 14.41 -19.33 -4.19
N GLY A 417 14.42 -18.00 -4.26
CA GLY A 417 13.99 -17.08 -3.21
C GLY A 417 15.16 -16.57 -2.36
N LEU A 418 15.74 -15.45 -2.77
CA LEU A 418 16.83 -14.70 -2.10
C LEU A 418 16.32 -13.76 -0.99
N GLY A 419 15.30 -14.22 -0.25
CA GLY A 419 14.88 -13.57 1.00
C GLY A 419 15.95 -13.65 2.09
N ARG A 420 15.60 -13.33 3.34
CA ARG A 420 16.56 -13.29 4.47
C ARG A 420 17.38 -14.57 4.65
N PHE A 421 16.76 -15.74 4.46
CA PHE A 421 17.43 -17.03 4.57
C PHE A 421 18.19 -17.39 3.29
N GLY A 422 17.54 -17.32 2.13
CA GLY A 422 18.15 -17.68 0.85
C GLY A 422 19.38 -16.85 0.51
N SER A 423 19.37 -15.55 0.81
CA SER A 423 20.53 -14.67 0.65
C SER A 423 21.71 -15.06 1.55
N GLN A 424 21.46 -15.40 2.82
CA GLN A 424 22.52 -15.85 3.72
C GLN A 424 23.06 -17.21 3.31
N LEU A 425 22.17 -18.12 2.89
CA LEU A 425 22.57 -19.44 2.39
C LEU A 425 23.44 -19.33 1.14
N LEU A 426 23.08 -18.44 0.20
CA LEU A 426 23.89 -18.16 -0.98
C LEU A 426 25.32 -17.74 -0.60
N ARG A 427 25.46 -16.75 0.30
CA ARG A 427 26.77 -16.27 0.76
C ARG A 427 27.60 -17.37 1.41
N ARG A 428 27.00 -18.16 2.31
CA ARG A 428 27.70 -19.23 3.04
C ARG A 428 28.13 -20.39 2.14
N LEU A 429 27.35 -20.70 1.11
CA LEU A 429 27.69 -21.73 0.14
C LEU A 429 28.82 -21.25 -0.80
N GLU A 430 28.81 -19.98 -1.22
CA GLU A 430 29.94 -19.42 -1.96
C GLU A 430 31.21 -19.32 -1.10
N ASP A 431 31.11 -18.89 0.16
CA ASP A 431 32.23 -18.89 1.11
C ASP A 431 32.82 -20.29 1.29
N ALA A 432 32.00 -21.33 1.15
CA ALA A 432 32.39 -22.74 1.21
C ALA A 432 32.90 -23.30 -0.14
N GLY A 433 32.99 -22.46 -1.19
CA GLY A 433 33.54 -22.80 -2.50
C GLY A 433 32.55 -23.41 -3.49
N TYR A 434 31.24 -23.36 -3.24
CA TYR A 434 30.23 -23.79 -4.21
C TYR A 434 29.87 -22.67 -5.19
N ASN A 435 29.61 -23.00 -6.45
CA ASN A 435 29.06 -22.05 -7.41
C ASN A 435 27.52 -22.02 -7.26
N VAL A 436 26.98 -20.88 -6.83
CA VAL A 436 25.56 -20.75 -6.47
C VAL A 436 24.84 -19.79 -7.39
N LEU A 437 23.79 -20.27 -8.06
CA LEU A 437 22.88 -19.42 -8.82
C LEU A 437 21.66 -19.07 -7.97
N GLY A 438 21.52 -17.79 -7.62
CA GLY A 438 20.34 -17.27 -6.93
C GLY A 438 19.23 -16.86 -7.90
N VAL A 439 17.98 -17.26 -7.67
CA VAL A 439 16.82 -16.88 -8.46
C VAL A 439 15.80 -16.16 -7.58
N ASP A 440 15.34 -14.97 -8.00
CA ASP A 440 14.33 -14.21 -7.26
C ASP A 440 13.37 -13.43 -8.20
N LEU A 441 12.17 -13.16 -7.69
CA LEU A 441 11.11 -12.38 -8.34
C LEU A 441 11.23 -10.88 -8.10
N ASP A 442 12.10 -10.43 -7.19
CA ASP A 442 12.32 -9.02 -6.91
C ASP A 442 13.55 -8.47 -7.67
N PRO A 443 13.37 -7.55 -8.64
CA PRO A 443 14.48 -6.95 -9.39
C PRO A 443 15.45 -6.16 -8.50
N GLN A 444 15.01 -5.63 -7.35
CA GLN A 444 15.90 -4.90 -6.44
C GLN A 444 16.87 -5.84 -5.73
N THR A 445 16.37 -6.99 -5.26
CA THR A 445 17.20 -8.06 -4.69
C THR A 445 18.22 -8.56 -5.69
N ILE A 446 17.81 -8.81 -6.93
CA ILE A 446 18.72 -9.22 -8.01
C ILE A 446 19.79 -8.16 -8.30
N ARG A 447 19.40 -6.87 -8.43
CA ARG A 447 20.37 -5.77 -8.63
C ARG A 447 21.36 -5.64 -7.49
N ARG A 448 20.92 -5.85 -6.25
CA ARG A 448 21.79 -5.79 -5.07
C ARG A 448 22.83 -6.90 -5.11
N PHE A 449 22.42 -8.15 -5.28
CA PHE A 449 23.33 -9.29 -5.28
C PHE A 449 24.24 -9.33 -6.50
N SER A 450 23.75 -8.90 -7.66
CA SER A 450 24.57 -8.71 -8.86
C SER A 450 25.68 -7.67 -8.65
N ARG A 451 25.40 -6.54 -7.98
CA ARG A 451 26.44 -5.55 -7.61
C ARG A 451 27.46 -6.06 -6.60
N GLU A 452 27.05 -7.00 -5.75
CA GLU A 452 27.93 -7.67 -4.79
C GLU A 452 28.79 -8.77 -5.45
N GLY A 453 28.60 -9.05 -6.75
CA GLY A 453 29.37 -10.01 -7.53
C GLY A 453 28.80 -11.44 -7.57
N TYR A 454 27.63 -11.65 -6.97
CA TYR A 454 26.97 -12.96 -6.92
C TYR A 454 26.28 -13.31 -8.24
N GLN A 455 26.26 -14.60 -8.58
CA GLN A 455 25.48 -15.10 -9.71
C GLN A 455 23.99 -15.14 -9.36
N VAL A 456 23.22 -14.19 -9.89
CA VAL A 456 21.79 -14.08 -9.62
C VAL A 456 21.01 -13.84 -10.90
N ARG A 457 19.79 -14.38 -10.97
CA ARG A 457 18.89 -14.27 -12.12
C ARG A 457 17.50 -13.88 -11.67
N TYR A 458 16.93 -12.90 -12.39
CA TYR A 458 15.52 -12.58 -12.23
C TYR A 458 14.67 -13.64 -12.93
N GLY A 459 13.67 -14.21 -12.25
CA GLY A 459 12.86 -15.24 -12.88
C GLY A 459 11.57 -15.56 -12.15
N ASP A 460 10.48 -15.63 -12.91
CA ASP A 460 9.23 -16.20 -12.44
C ASP A 460 9.22 -17.72 -12.66
N VAL A 461 9.23 -18.43 -11.55
CA VAL A 461 9.35 -19.88 -11.55
C VAL A 461 8.07 -20.59 -12.04
N SER A 462 6.99 -19.84 -12.24
CA SER A 462 5.78 -20.33 -12.90
C SER A 462 5.88 -20.38 -14.44
N GLU A 463 6.89 -19.75 -15.05
CA GLU A 463 7.05 -19.72 -16.51
C GLU A 463 7.79 -20.95 -17.03
N GLN A 464 7.17 -21.73 -17.93
CA GLN A 464 7.74 -22.97 -18.46
C GLN A 464 9.04 -22.75 -19.26
N GLU A 465 9.20 -21.57 -19.88
CA GLU A 465 10.38 -21.21 -20.67
C GLU A 465 11.59 -20.90 -19.78
N PHE A 466 11.37 -20.34 -18.59
CA PHE A 466 12.42 -20.04 -17.62
C PHE A 466 13.18 -21.31 -17.19
N TRP A 467 12.48 -22.45 -17.09
CA TRP A 467 13.09 -23.74 -16.73
C TRP A 467 14.03 -24.28 -17.80
N ALA A 468 13.80 -23.97 -19.08
CA ALA A 468 14.67 -24.42 -20.17
C ALA A 468 16.02 -23.67 -20.19
N GLU A 469 16.07 -22.48 -19.59
CA GLU A 469 17.26 -21.61 -19.53
C GLU A 469 18.11 -21.84 -18.27
N LEU A 470 17.62 -22.62 -17.31
CA LEU A 470 18.34 -22.94 -16.08
C LEU A 470 19.32 -24.10 -16.29
N PRO A 471 20.54 -24.05 -15.71
CA PRO A 471 21.54 -25.12 -15.81
C PRO A 471 21.22 -26.32 -14.89
N LEU A 472 19.99 -26.84 -14.95
CA LEU A 472 19.48 -27.91 -14.09
C LEU A 472 20.25 -29.23 -14.26
N THR A 473 20.81 -29.49 -15.45
CA THR A 473 21.59 -30.69 -15.73
C THR A 473 22.97 -30.69 -15.05
N GLN A 474 23.46 -29.51 -14.68
CA GLN A 474 24.77 -29.34 -14.03
C GLN A 474 24.64 -29.18 -12.51
N ALA A 475 23.50 -28.66 -12.05
CA ALA A 475 23.24 -28.44 -10.64
C ALA A 475 23.15 -29.75 -9.85
N ARG A 476 23.83 -29.80 -8.71
CA ARG A 476 23.79 -30.93 -7.76
C ARG A 476 22.69 -30.76 -6.74
N TRP A 477 22.35 -29.50 -6.43
CA TRP A 477 21.30 -29.14 -5.48
C TRP A 477 20.37 -28.07 -6.04
N VAL A 478 19.09 -28.21 -5.73
CA VAL A 478 18.08 -27.15 -5.86
C VAL A 478 17.50 -26.87 -4.48
N VAL A 479 17.52 -25.60 -4.06
CA VAL A 479 17.04 -25.16 -2.75
C VAL A 479 15.85 -24.23 -2.92
N LEU A 480 14.74 -24.54 -2.24
CA LEU A 480 13.51 -23.76 -2.30
C LEU A 480 13.31 -23.00 -0.98
N SER A 481 13.67 -21.71 -0.98
CA SER A 481 13.62 -20.81 0.19
C SER A 481 12.54 -19.72 0.11
N LEU A 482 11.50 -19.93 -0.71
CA LEU A 482 10.39 -19.01 -0.88
C LEU A 482 9.49 -18.95 0.38
N PRO A 483 9.06 -17.76 0.84
CA PRO A 483 8.24 -17.60 2.04
C PRO A 483 6.79 -18.11 1.87
N TYR A 484 6.21 -18.59 2.97
CA TYR A 484 4.80 -18.95 3.07
C TYR A 484 3.92 -17.71 2.87
N GLY A 485 3.03 -17.75 1.87
CA GLY A 485 2.10 -16.65 1.56
C GLY A 485 2.31 -15.99 0.19
N THR A 486 3.36 -16.35 -0.55
CA THR A 486 3.52 -15.94 -1.96
C THR A 486 2.58 -16.79 -2.83
N ILE A 487 1.28 -16.50 -2.79
CA ILE A 487 0.28 -17.23 -3.56
C ILE A 487 0.51 -16.91 -5.05
N LEU A 488 1.31 -17.72 -5.73
CA LEU A 488 1.33 -17.83 -7.18
C LEU A 488 0.14 -18.68 -7.61
N LEU A 489 -0.93 -18.00 -8.06
CA LEU A 489 -1.85 -18.33 -9.16
C LEU A 489 -2.50 -19.72 -9.33
N THR A 490 -2.39 -20.65 -8.39
CA THR A 490 -3.23 -21.87 -8.35
C THR A 490 -3.61 -22.19 -6.90
N GLU A 491 -4.67 -22.96 -6.66
CA GLU A 491 -5.05 -23.46 -5.31
C GLU A 491 -3.93 -24.27 -4.60
N THR A 492 -2.79 -24.44 -5.28
CA THR A 492 -1.59 -25.15 -4.84
C THR A 492 -0.48 -24.18 -4.42
N ASN A 493 0.12 -24.48 -3.27
CA ASN A 493 1.30 -23.81 -2.71
C ASN A 493 2.40 -23.60 -3.79
N PRO A 494 2.99 -22.40 -3.96
CA PRO A 494 4.01 -22.14 -4.99
C PRO A 494 5.16 -23.15 -4.94
N ARG A 495 5.54 -23.62 -3.75
CA ARG A 495 6.59 -24.62 -3.57
C ARG A 495 6.19 -26.01 -4.07
N SER A 496 4.91 -26.38 -4.01
CA SER A 496 4.44 -27.65 -4.59
C SER A 496 4.36 -27.59 -6.11
N GLY A 497 3.99 -26.45 -6.69
CA GLY A 497 4.09 -26.22 -8.14
C GLY A 497 5.54 -26.29 -8.64
N LEU A 498 6.46 -25.71 -7.87
CA LEU A 498 7.89 -25.69 -8.17
C LEU A 498 8.53 -27.09 -8.05
N LEU A 499 8.15 -27.86 -7.02
CA LEU A 499 8.49 -29.28 -6.92
C LEU A 499 7.97 -30.10 -8.11
N ALA A 500 6.74 -29.85 -8.55
CA ALA A 500 6.17 -30.51 -9.72
C ALA A 500 6.95 -30.15 -11.01
N ALA A 501 7.29 -28.87 -11.20
CA ALA A 501 8.03 -28.39 -12.36
C ALA A 501 9.46 -28.95 -12.44
N ILE A 502 10.19 -29.01 -11.31
CA ILE A 502 11.53 -29.63 -11.24
C ILE A 502 11.49 -31.10 -11.67
N ARG A 503 10.43 -31.81 -11.29
CA ARG A 503 10.23 -33.22 -11.65
C ARG A 503 9.90 -33.42 -13.12
N THR A 504 9.04 -32.57 -13.69
CA THR A 504 8.73 -32.61 -15.12
C THR A 504 9.99 -32.44 -15.97
N HIS A 505 10.97 -31.66 -15.50
CA HIS A 505 12.25 -31.44 -16.17
C HIS A 505 13.34 -32.47 -15.81
N ARG A 506 12.99 -33.58 -15.12
CA ARG A 506 13.88 -34.70 -14.76
C ARG A 506 15.20 -34.28 -14.11
N PHE A 507 15.14 -33.37 -13.15
CA PHE A 507 16.31 -33.03 -12.35
C PHE A 507 16.85 -34.26 -11.59
N GLY A 508 18.13 -34.59 -11.80
CA GLY A 508 18.78 -35.76 -11.20
C GLY A 508 19.57 -35.49 -9.92
N GLY A 509 19.61 -34.23 -9.46
CA GLY A 509 20.26 -33.81 -8.22
C GLY A 509 19.33 -33.90 -7.01
N ARG A 510 19.78 -33.35 -5.88
CA ARG A 510 19.05 -33.35 -4.61
C ARG A 510 18.24 -32.07 -4.41
N ILE A 511 17.07 -32.18 -3.79
CA ILE A 511 16.18 -31.04 -3.56
C ILE A 511 16.08 -30.75 -2.05
N ALA A 512 16.39 -29.51 -1.68
CA ALA A 512 16.18 -28.99 -0.34
C ALA A 512 15.02 -27.99 -0.31
N ILE A 513 14.21 -28.00 0.75
CA ILE A 513 13.08 -27.07 0.91
C ILE A 513 13.04 -26.49 2.33
N THR A 514 12.67 -25.22 2.45
CA THR A 514 12.46 -24.62 3.78
C THR A 514 11.04 -24.85 4.30
N ALA A 515 10.92 -25.25 5.56
CA ALA A 515 9.66 -25.37 6.29
C ALA A 515 9.74 -24.65 7.65
N ARG A 516 8.58 -24.24 8.19
CA ARG A 516 8.44 -23.60 9.51
C ARG A 516 7.92 -24.55 10.58
N THR A 517 7.19 -25.58 10.18
CA THR A 517 6.59 -26.56 11.08
C THR A 517 6.73 -27.96 10.51
N ASP A 518 6.72 -28.97 11.37
CA ASP A 518 6.75 -30.38 10.95
C ASP A 518 5.54 -30.77 10.10
N GLU A 519 4.39 -30.15 10.34
CA GLU A 519 3.20 -30.41 9.53
C GLU A 519 3.37 -29.90 8.09
N GLU A 520 3.99 -28.74 7.93
CA GLU A 520 4.30 -28.17 6.62
C GLU A 520 5.36 -28.99 5.88
N ALA A 521 6.40 -29.43 6.59
CA ALA A 521 7.43 -30.33 6.06
C ALA A 521 6.81 -31.63 5.54
N ARG A 522 5.92 -32.27 6.33
CA ARG A 522 5.22 -33.49 5.92
C ARG A 522 4.38 -33.28 4.67
N ARG A 523 3.57 -32.22 4.60
CA ARG A 523 2.75 -31.92 3.41
C ARG A 523 3.57 -31.74 2.13
N LEU A 524 4.77 -31.16 2.23
CA LEU A 524 5.68 -30.97 1.10
C LEU A 524 6.44 -32.25 0.75
N GLN A 525 6.74 -33.09 1.74
CA GLN A 525 7.36 -34.41 1.57
C GLN A 525 6.40 -35.48 1.06
N ASP A 526 5.11 -35.40 1.38
CA ASP A 526 4.06 -36.33 0.90
C ASP A 526 3.92 -36.26 -0.63
N GLY A 527 4.28 -35.12 -1.24
CA GLY A 527 4.43 -34.98 -2.68
C GLY A 527 5.61 -35.80 -3.25
N GLY A 528 6.58 -36.19 -2.42
CA GLY A 528 7.81 -36.93 -2.73
C GLY A 528 8.94 -36.08 -3.32
N GLY A 529 10.15 -36.65 -3.45
CA GLY A 529 11.27 -36.03 -4.17
C GLY A 529 11.97 -34.87 -3.45
N VAL A 530 11.73 -34.70 -2.15
CA VAL A 530 12.49 -33.79 -1.28
C VAL A 530 13.53 -34.60 -0.52
N ASP A 531 14.81 -34.26 -0.69
CA ASP A 531 15.93 -34.95 -0.04
C ASP A 531 16.30 -34.32 1.31
N LEU A 532 16.03 -33.02 1.48
CA LEU A 532 16.36 -32.28 2.69
C LEU A 532 15.28 -31.26 3.02
N VAL A 533 14.83 -31.24 4.28
CA VAL A 533 14.02 -30.15 4.81
C VAL A 533 14.89 -29.30 5.71
N LEU A 534 14.96 -28.02 5.41
CA LEU A 534 15.64 -27.00 6.21
C LEU A 534 14.61 -26.29 7.07
N TYR A 535 14.95 -26.06 8.33
CA TYR A 535 14.13 -25.30 9.27
C TYR A 535 14.88 -24.03 9.63
N PRO A 536 14.82 -22.95 8.82
CA PRO A 536 15.68 -21.77 8.96
C PRO A 536 15.83 -21.22 10.38
N PHE A 537 14.76 -21.24 11.16
CA PHE A 537 14.75 -20.74 12.53
C PHE A 537 15.31 -21.77 13.52
N ASP A 538 14.95 -23.04 13.40
CA ASP A 538 15.43 -24.09 14.30
C ASP A 538 16.90 -24.43 14.03
N ASP A 539 17.31 -24.42 12.76
CA ASP A 539 18.70 -24.63 12.33
C ASP A 539 19.59 -23.48 12.82
N ALA A 540 19.13 -22.23 12.68
CA ALA A 540 19.84 -21.07 13.20
C ALA A 540 19.92 -21.09 14.73
N ALA A 541 18.84 -21.49 15.41
CA ALA A 541 18.83 -21.65 16.86
C ALA A 541 19.79 -22.76 17.32
N THR A 542 19.84 -23.88 16.60
CA THR A 542 20.74 -25.01 16.88
C THR A 542 22.20 -24.63 16.64
N SER A 543 22.49 -23.92 15.54
CA SER A 543 23.84 -23.43 15.24
C SER A 543 24.31 -22.40 16.26
N ALA A 544 23.43 -21.47 16.66
CA ALA A 544 23.72 -20.50 17.71
C ALA A 544 23.95 -21.19 19.07
N ALA A 545 23.12 -22.16 19.43
CA ALA A 545 23.29 -22.95 20.64
C ALA A 545 24.65 -23.69 20.62
N LYS A 546 25.02 -24.29 19.48
CA LYS A 546 26.31 -24.97 19.33
C LYS A 546 27.49 -24.01 19.47
N GLN A 547 27.45 -22.83 18.86
CA GLN A 547 28.52 -21.84 19.01
C GLN A 547 28.65 -21.34 20.46
N ILE A 548 27.54 -21.21 21.17
CA ILE A 548 27.54 -20.86 22.59
C ILE A 548 28.16 -21.99 23.43
N THR A 549 27.81 -23.26 23.15
CA THR A 549 28.39 -24.40 23.87
C THR A 549 29.82 -24.73 23.47
N ASP A 550 30.24 -24.39 22.24
CA ASP A 550 31.63 -24.61 21.78
C ASP A 550 32.60 -23.59 22.41
N LEU A 551 32.11 -22.43 22.85
CA LEU A 551 32.87 -21.43 23.62
C LEU A 551 33.01 -21.82 25.10
N ASP A 552 32.09 -22.64 25.62
CA ASP A 552 32.09 -23.19 26.97
C ASP A 552 32.46 -24.70 26.91
N GLY A 553 33.77 -25.00 26.81
CA GLY A 553 34.30 -26.35 26.56
C GLY A 553 33.57 -27.51 27.24
N GLU A 554 33.38 -28.59 26.48
CA GLU A 554 32.86 -29.92 26.82
C GLU A 554 32.09 -30.06 28.14
N SER A 555 30.75 -30.18 28.06
CA SER A 555 30.03 -31.12 28.92
C SER A 555 28.62 -31.49 28.45
N ALA A 556 28.43 -32.81 28.36
CA ALA A 556 27.22 -33.59 28.60
C ALA A 556 26.15 -33.75 27.51
N THR A 557 26.27 -34.92 26.88
CA THR A 557 25.35 -35.72 26.07
C THR A 557 24.00 -36.07 26.74
N LYS A 558 22.98 -36.36 25.90
CA LYS A 558 21.84 -37.31 26.09
C LYS A 558 21.22 -37.47 27.50
N ALA A 559 19.92 -37.18 27.61
CA ALA A 559 18.89 -38.17 28.01
C ALA A 559 17.48 -37.59 27.85
N ALA A 560 16.60 -38.37 27.22
CA ALA A 560 15.18 -38.09 27.07
C ALA A 560 14.36 -38.73 28.21
N LYS A 561 13.15 -38.16 28.42
CA LYS A 561 11.98 -38.65 29.16
C LYS A 561 12.03 -38.60 30.69
N THR A 562 11.12 -37.81 31.29
CA THR A 562 9.91 -38.28 32.01
C THR A 562 9.09 -37.06 32.49
N ALA A 563 7.78 -37.24 32.63
CA ALA A 563 6.75 -36.23 32.83
C ALA A 563 6.51 -35.80 34.30
N LEU A 564 5.83 -34.64 34.42
CA LEU A 564 4.96 -34.12 35.50
C LEU A 564 5.57 -33.36 36.70
N ALA A 565 5.01 -32.14 36.87
CA ALA A 565 5.13 -31.11 37.92
C ALA A 565 6.54 -30.47 38.14
N PRO A 566 6.62 -29.12 38.30
CA PRO A 566 7.89 -28.47 38.61
C PRO A 566 8.43 -28.96 39.96
N ALA A 567 9.74 -29.17 40.04
CA ALA A 567 10.43 -29.38 41.32
C ALA A 567 10.02 -28.24 42.28
N ALA A 568 9.63 -28.59 43.50
CA ALA A 568 9.25 -27.62 44.52
C ALA A 568 10.39 -26.60 44.67
N LEU A 569 10.09 -25.32 44.45
CA LEU A 569 11.05 -24.25 44.61
C LEU A 569 11.32 -24.06 46.09
N GLU A 570 12.50 -24.46 46.56
CA GLU A 570 13.00 -24.06 47.87
C GLU A 570 13.30 -22.56 47.86
N GLY A 571 12.46 -21.78 48.54
CA GLY A 571 12.58 -20.33 48.70
C GLY A 571 11.55 -19.52 47.88
N PRO A 572 11.05 -18.38 48.40
CA PRO A 572 10.04 -17.59 47.72
C PRO A 572 10.59 -16.92 46.44
N PRO A 573 9.87 -16.97 45.31
CA PRO A 573 10.33 -16.39 44.05
C PRO A 573 10.39 -14.87 44.14
N ARG A 574 11.49 -14.28 43.68
CA ARG A 574 11.71 -12.83 43.79
C ARG A 574 11.14 -12.05 42.59
N VAL A 575 11.04 -12.67 41.42
CA VAL A 575 10.45 -12.08 40.19
C VAL A 575 9.55 -13.10 39.49
N ILE A 576 8.36 -12.68 39.05
CA ILE A 576 7.50 -13.50 38.19
C ILE A 576 7.63 -12.99 36.76
N ILE A 577 7.80 -13.88 35.79
CA ILE A 577 7.87 -13.56 34.36
C ILE A 577 6.66 -14.19 33.66
N VAL A 578 5.89 -13.40 32.93
CA VAL A 578 4.71 -13.83 32.18
C VAL A 578 4.96 -13.67 30.68
N GLY A 579 4.96 -14.80 29.96
CA GLY A 579 5.25 -14.87 28.53
C GLY A 579 6.75 -15.08 28.27
N CYS A 580 7.14 -16.33 28.08
CA CYS A 580 8.50 -16.83 27.91
C CYS A 580 8.93 -16.94 26.45
N GLY A 581 8.31 -16.17 25.55
CA GLY A 581 8.82 -15.97 24.20
C GLY A 581 10.15 -15.22 24.19
N ARG A 582 10.58 -14.76 23.00
CA ARG A 582 11.89 -14.12 22.78
C ARG A 582 12.29 -13.06 23.82
N VAL A 583 11.39 -12.16 24.19
CA VAL A 583 11.67 -11.08 25.16
C VAL A 583 11.75 -11.62 26.59
N GLY A 584 10.82 -12.51 26.97
CA GLY A 584 10.81 -13.12 28.30
C GLY A 584 12.04 -14.00 28.55
N ASP A 585 12.51 -14.71 27.52
CA ASP A 585 13.73 -15.51 27.58
C ASP A 585 14.99 -14.67 27.81
N LEU A 586 15.11 -13.51 27.14
CA LEU A 586 16.21 -12.58 27.39
C LEU A 586 16.16 -12.02 28.82
N VAL A 587 14.97 -11.65 29.31
CA VAL A 587 14.80 -11.19 30.69
C VAL A 587 15.22 -12.27 31.67
N ARG A 588 14.81 -13.52 31.42
CA ARG A 588 15.17 -14.70 32.21
C ARG A 588 16.68 -14.90 32.28
N GLU A 589 17.34 -14.84 31.13
CA GLU A 589 18.79 -14.95 31.00
C GLU A 589 19.51 -13.84 31.79
N MET A 590 19.04 -12.59 31.70
CA MET A 590 19.60 -11.47 32.45
C MET A 590 19.41 -11.63 33.97
N LEU A 591 18.23 -12.07 34.41
CA LEU A 591 17.99 -12.35 35.84
C LEU A 591 18.90 -13.49 36.34
N ALA A 592 19.09 -14.54 35.54
CA ALA A 592 19.99 -15.64 35.87
C ALA A 592 21.45 -15.17 35.98
N ARG A 593 21.94 -14.37 35.02
CA ARG A 593 23.29 -13.77 35.05
C ARG A 593 23.52 -12.95 36.32
N HIS A 594 22.51 -12.23 36.79
CA HIS A 594 22.57 -11.43 38.01
C HIS A 594 22.15 -12.17 39.28
N HIS A 595 22.04 -13.51 39.24
CA HIS A 595 21.70 -14.36 40.38
C HIS A 595 20.37 -13.97 41.07
N VAL A 596 19.38 -13.50 40.29
CA VAL A 596 18.04 -13.15 40.77
C VAL A 596 17.08 -14.31 40.51
N SER A 597 16.54 -14.89 41.58
CA SER A 597 15.57 -15.99 41.50
C SER A 597 14.25 -15.54 40.85
N TYR A 598 13.78 -16.31 39.87
CA TYR A 598 12.53 -16.04 39.15
C TYR A 598 11.64 -17.28 39.04
N VAL A 599 10.36 -17.05 38.76
CA VAL A 599 9.40 -18.05 38.29
C VAL A 599 8.80 -17.57 36.99
N ALA A 600 8.72 -18.46 36.02
CA ALA A 600 8.21 -18.15 34.69
C ALA A 600 6.82 -18.77 34.47
N LEU A 601 6.02 -18.16 33.61
CA LEU A 601 4.67 -18.59 33.26
C LEU A 601 4.47 -18.46 31.75
N ASP A 602 3.95 -19.52 31.12
CA ASP A 602 3.60 -19.48 29.70
C ASP A 602 2.36 -20.36 29.39
N SER A 603 1.62 -19.98 28.37
CA SER A 603 0.47 -20.72 27.85
C SER A 603 0.85 -21.75 26.78
N ASP A 604 2.09 -21.77 26.29
CA ASP A 604 2.59 -22.76 25.34
C ASP A 604 3.08 -24.03 26.08
N ALA A 605 2.31 -25.11 25.95
CA ALA A 605 2.61 -26.39 26.59
C ALA A 605 3.94 -26.99 26.11
N ALA A 606 4.31 -26.81 24.84
CA ALA A 606 5.54 -27.34 24.27
C ALA A 606 6.75 -26.60 24.81
N LEU A 607 6.69 -25.27 24.87
CA LEU A 607 7.74 -24.45 25.49
C LEU A 607 7.91 -24.80 26.96
N VAL A 608 6.81 -24.89 27.72
CA VAL A 608 6.86 -25.24 29.15
C VAL A 608 7.44 -26.63 29.36
N ALA A 609 7.05 -27.61 28.53
CA ALA A 609 7.61 -28.96 28.60
C ALA A 609 9.12 -28.97 28.34
N ARG A 610 9.59 -28.23 27.32
CA ARG A 610 11.02 -28.09 26.99
C ARG A 610 11.80 -27.43 28.13
N GLU A 611 11.33 -26.29 28.62
CA GLU A 611 12.01 -25.56 29.69
C GLU A 611 12.03 -26.34 31.01
N ARG A 612 11.00 -27.14 31.30
CA ARG A 612 10.98 -28.05 32.46
C ARG A 612 11.99 -29.18 32.32
N GLN A 613 12.19 -29.73 31.13
CA GLN A 613 13.24 -30.72 30.89
C GLN A 613 14.63 -30.15 31.18
N LEU A 614 14.80 -28.83 31.01
CA LEU A 614 16.01 -28.09 31.37
C LEU A 614 16.06 -27.66 32.85
N GLY A 615 15.18 -28.20 33.70
CA GLY A 615 15.11 -27.91 35.13
C GLY A 615 14.66 -26.49 35.48
N LYS A 616 14.04 -25.76 34.54
CA LYS A 616 13.67 -24.35 34.76
C LYS A 616 12.35 -24.22 35.54
N PRO A 617 12.24 -23.19 36.41
CA PRO A 617 11.06 -22.97 37.23
C PRO A 617 9.92 -22.31 36.44
N ILE A 618 9.23 -23.10 35.60
CA ILE A 618 8.17 -22.61 34.71
C ILE A 618 6.81 -23.30 34.93
N PHE A 619 5.75 -22.51 34.95
CA PHE A 619 4.36 -22.95 35.06
C PHE A 619 3.66 -22.88 33.70
N TYR A 620 2.79 -23.86 33.45
CA TYR A 620 1.89 -23.87 32.31
C TYR A 620 0.53 -23.31 32.73
N GLY A 621 0.00 -22.36 31.96
CA GLY A 621 -1.38 -21.92 32.08
C GLY A 621 -1.56 -20.45 31.69
N ASP A 622 -2.82 -20.02 31.70
CA ASP A 622 -3.20 -18.65 31.34
C ASP A 622 -2.93 -17.67 32.49
N ALA A 623 -2.04 -16.73 32.25
CA ALA A 623 -1.64 -15.69 33.19
C ALA A 623 -2.75 -14.68 33.54
N THR A 624 -3.81 -14.63 32.73
CA THR A 624 -4.99 -13.80 33.04
C THR A 624 -5.79 -14.36 34.23
N ASN A 625 -5.56 -15.63 34.60
CA ASN A 625 -6.20 -16.27 35.74
C ASN A 625 -5.51 -15.88 37.08
N PRO A 626 -6.18 -15.14 37.98
CA PRO A 626 -5.59 -14.73 39.26
C PRO A 626 -5.15 -15.89 40.13
N GLU A 627 -5.84 -17.03 40.07
CA GLU A 627 -5.49 -18.21 40.86
C GLU A 627 -4.13 -18.78 40.46
N LEU A 628 -3.79 -18.72 39.16
CA LEU A 628 -2.50 -19.15 38.67
C LEU A 628 -1.37 -18.21 39.14
N LEU A 629 -1.62 -16.90 39.15
CA LEU A 629 -0.68 -15.91 39.71
C LEU A 629 -0.46 -16.12 41.21
N ARG A 630 -1.51 -16.46 41.97
CA ARG A 630 -1.39 -16.84 43.40
C ARG A 630 -0.53 -18.08 43.59
N ARG A 631 -0.75 -19.13 42.78
CA ARG A 631 0.08 -20.35 42.79
C ARG A 631 1.53 -20.08 42.41
N CYS A 632 1.80 -19.08 41.59
CA CYS A 632 3.16 -18.63 41.24
C CYS A 632 3.81 -17.75 42.33
N GLY A 633 3.11 -17.46 43.42
CA GLY A 633 3.64 -16.71 44.56
C GLY A 633 3.61 -15.19 44.40
N ILE A 634 2.63 -14.62 43.68
CA ILE A 634 2.55 -13.16 43.47
C ILE A 634 2.52 -12.34 44.77
N ALA A 635 1.98 -12.93 45.86
CA ALA A 635 1.93 -12.30 47.17
C ALA A 635 3.32 -11.99 47.76
N SER A 636 4.34 -12.81 47.46
CA SER A 636 5.72 -12.64 47.95
C SER A 636 6.70 -12.15 46.88
N ALA A 637 6.26 -12.02 45.63
CA ALA A 637 7.06 -11.53 44.52
C ALA A 637 7.48 -10.05 44.71
N ARG A 638 8.73 -9.72 44.38
CA ARG A 638 9.25 -8.33 44.40
C ARG A 638 8.91 -7.59 43.12
N ALA A 639 8.83 -8.30 41.99
CA ALA A 639 8.46 -7.74 40.70
C ALA A 639 7.71 -8.75 39.82
N LEU A 640 6.93 -8.22 38.88
CA LEU A 640 6.28 -8.94 37.80
C LEU A 640 6.74 -8.33 36.46
N VAL A 641 7.18 -9.19 35.56
CA VAL A 641 7.53 -8.83 34.19
C VAL A 641 6.51 -9.46 33.25
N VAL A 642 5.89 -8.65 32.38
CA VAL A 642 4.87 -9.12 31.42
C VAL A 642 5.36 -8.87 30.00
N THR A 643 5.63 -9.94 29.25
CA THR A 643 6.33 -9.91 27.95
C THR A 643 5.54 -10.57 26.82
N MET A 644 4.25 -10.80 27.02
CA MET A 644 3.32 -11.33 26.02
C MET A 644 3.22 -10.40 24.80
N ASP A 645 2.89 -10.98 23.64
CA ASP A 645 2.74 -10.28 22.36
C ASP A 645 1.35 -9.66 22.15
N SER A 646 0.33 -10.18 22.84
CA SER A 646 -1.06 -9.67 22.80
C SER A 646 -1.27 -8.51 23.79
N PRO A 647 -1.57 -7.27 23.31
CA PRO A 647 -1.81 -6.12 24.19
C PRO A 647 -2.95 -6.35 25.19
N VAL A 648 -4.04 -6.96 24.74
CA VAL A 648 -5.21 -7.27 25.59
C VAL A 648 -4.82 -8.21 26.73
N ALA A 649 -4.01 -9.24 26.43
CA ALA A 649 -3.54 -10.16 27.46
C ALA A 649 -2.62 -9.48 28.49
N VAL A 650 -1.72 -8.60 28.04
CA VAL A 650 -0.85 -7.81 28.93
C VAL A 650 -1.69 -6.97 29.89
N GLU A 651 -2.69 -6.24 29.38
CA GLU A 651 -3.60 -5.43 30.21
C GLU A 651 -4.37 -6.26 31.24
N SER A 652 -4.89 -7.43 30.83
CA SER A 652 -5.61 -8.35 31.72
C SER A 652 -4.70 -8.87 32.85
N VAL A 653 -3.47 -9.27 32.53
CA VAL A 653 -2.48 -9.73 33.52
C VAL A 653 -2.11 -8.61 34.49
N VAL A 654 -1.84 -7.41 33.99
CA VAL A 654 -1.52 -6.24 34.82
C VAL A 654 -2.66 -5.92 35.78
N THR A 655 -3.90 -5.96 35.29
CA THR A 655 -5.09 -5.70 36.10
C THR A 655 -5.26 -6.76 37.20
N ALA A 656 -5.13 -8.04 36.86
CA ALA A 656 -5.19 -9.14 37.82
C ALA A 656 -4.06 -9.03 38.88
N ALA A 657 -2.84 -8.73 38.45
CA ALA A 657 -1.70 -8.55 39.35
C ALA A 657 -1.86 -7.36 40.30
N ARG A 658 -2.41 -6.25 39.82
CA ARG A 658 -2.68 -5.05 40.63
C ARG A 658 -3.79 -5.27 41.66
N ALA A 659 -4.79 -6.08 41.32
CA ALA A 659 -5.85 -6.47 42.25
C ALA A 659 -5.28 -7.30 43.42
N GLU A 660 -4.31 -8.17 43.16
CA GLU A 660 -3.65 -8.99 44.20
C GLU A 660 -2.61 -8.20 45.01
N ARG A 661 -1.77 -7.39 44.35
CA ARG A 661 -0.70 -6.60 44.99
C ARG A 661 -0.62 -5.17 44.39
N PRO A 662 -1.21 -4.18 45.07
CA PRO A 662 -1.17 -2.79 44.62
C PRO A 662 0.24 -2.18 44.57
N ASP A 663 1.18 -2.68 45.39
CA ASP A 663 2.54 -2.17 45.55
C ASP A 663 3.60 -2.90 44.70
N LEU A 664 3.21 -3.93 43.95
CA LEU A 664 4.14 -4.76 43.16
C LEU A 664 4.87 -3.92 42.10
N ILE A 665 6.17 -4.15 41.90
CA ILE A 665 6.86 -3.55 40.74
C ILE A 665 6.42 -4.29 39.49
N ILE A 666 5.83 -3.59 38.52
CA ILE A 666 5.38 -4.20 37.25
C ILE A 666 6.11 -3.53 36.10
N VAL A 667 6.84 -4.33 35.32
CA VAL A 667 7.49 -3.91 34.07
C VAL A 667 6.82 -4.65 32.93
N ALA A 668 6.18 -3.93 32.02
CA ALA A 668 5.40 -4.52 30.94
C ALA A 668 5.95 -4.12 29.57
N ARG A 669 6.02 -5.08 28.66
CA ARG A 669 6.24 -4.81 27.23
C ARG A 669 4.98 -4.16 26.67
N ALA A 670 5.16 -3.03 25.99
CA ALA A 670 4.14 -2.38 25.19
C ALA A 670 4.45 -2.57 23.69
N ARG A 671 3.40 -2.57 22.87
CA ARG A 671 3.52 -2.72 21.41
C ARG A 671 3.95 -1.39 20.77
N ASP A 672 3.48 -0.30 21.33
CA ASP A 672 3.70 1.05 20.85
C ASP A 672 3.47 2.07 21.98
N ALA A 673 3.62 3.34 21.64
CA ALA A 673 3.43 4.46 22.55
C ALA A 673 2.00 4.51 23.15
N GLU A 674 0.98 4.23 22.35
CA GLU A 674 -0.42 4.28 22.78
C GLU A 674 -0.71 3.19 23.82
N HIS A 675 -0.28 1.96 23.54
CA HIS A 675 -0.38 0.86 24.48
C HIS A 675 0.41 1.14 25.78
N ALA A 676 1.59 1.75 25.68
CA ALA A 676 2.38 2.12 26.86
C ALA A 676 1.66 3.14 27.75
N ALA A 677 1.04 4.17 27.16
CA ALA A 677 0.23 5.15 27.91
C ALA A 677 -0.94 4.47 28.65
N LYS A 678 -1.60 3.50 28.02
CA LYS A 678 -2.68 2.73 28.63
C LYS A 678 -2.20 1.87 29.80
N LEU A 679 -1.04 1.22 29.68
CA LEU A 679 -0.42 0.45 30.77
C LEU A 679 -0.04 1.36 31.95
N TYR A 680 0.47 2.57 31.69
CA TYR A 680 0.67 3.57 32.75
C TYR A 680 -0.65 3.97 33.43
N GLY A 681 -1.75 4.03 32.67
CA GLY A 681 -3.11 4.15 33.20
C GLY A 681 -3.45 3.06 34.22
N LEU A 682 -3.07 1.81 33.95
CA LEU A 682 -3.22 0.64 34.83
C LEU A 682 -2.20 0.58 35.98
N ASN A 683 -1.42 1.64 36.19
CA ASN A 683 -0.42 1.76 37.25
C ASN A 683 0.73 0.75 37.16
N VAL A 684 1.20 0.40 35.96
CA VAL A 684 2.52 -0.27 35.84
C VAL A 684 3.63 0.64 36.34
N THR A 685 4.73 0.05 36.81
CA THR A 685 5.90 0.82 37.26
C THR A 685 6.69 1.34 36.07
N ASP A 686 6.83 0.53 35.02
CA ASP A 686 7.44 0.93 33.75
C ASP A 686 6.77 0.18 32.59
N ALA A 687 6.58 0.87 31.48
CA ALA A 687 6.09 0.30 30.23
C ALA A 687 7.14 0.52 29.15
N VAL A 688 7.54 -0.56 28.47
CA VAL A 688 8.63 -0.57 27.48
C VAL A 688 8.05 -0.76 26.07
N PRO A 689 7.88 0.32 25.29
CA PRO A 689 7.33 0.24 23.93
C PRO A 689 8.37 -0.31 22.96
N GLU A 690 8.06 -1.43 22.31
CA GLU A 690 9.00 -2.10 21.39
C GLU A 690 9.41 -1.22 20.20
N THR A 691 8.50 -0.40 19.67
CA THR A 691 8.78 0.48 18.54
C THR A 691 9.72 1.62 18.91
N ILE A 692 9.54 2.21 20.10
CA ILE A 692 10.39 3.29 20.59
C ILE A 692 11.77 2.75 20.93
N GLU A 693 11.88 1.66 21.69
CA GLU A 693 13.18 1.11 22.08
C GLU A 693 13.98 0.60 20.88
N ALA A 694 13.32 -0.04 19.90
CA ALA A 694 13.99 -0.42 18.66
C ALA A 694 14.52 0.80 17.89
N SER A 695 13.77 1.91 17.84
CA SER A 695 14.20 3.14 17.18
C SER A 695 15.37 3.82 17.89
N LEU A 696 15.38 3.82 19.23
CA LEU A 696 16.47 4.35 20.04
C LEU A 696 17.73 3.50 19.87
N GLN A 697 17.61 2.17 19.85
CA GLN A 697 18.72 1.27 19.61
C GLN A 697 19.33 1.43 18.21
N LEU A 698 18.49 1.62 17.18
CA LEU A 698 18.96 1.91 15.82
C LEU A 698 19.67 3.25 15.75
N SER A 699 19.16 4.26 16.46
CA SER A 699 19.77 5.59 16.53
C SER A 699 21.12 5.53 17.25
N GLU A 700 21.21 4.81 18.36
CA GLU A 700 22.46 4.54 19.09
C GLU A 700 23.48 3.88 18.17
N ALA A 701 23.10 2.77 17.52
CA ALA A 701 23.97 2.04 16.62
C ALA A 701 24.45 2.91 15.45
N LEU A 702 23.58 3.72 14.85
CA LEU A 702 23.95 4.64 13.77
C LEU A 702 24.94 5.70 14.25
N LEU A 703 24.66 6.38 15.36
CA LEU A 703 25.51 7.44 15.90
C LEU A 703 26.91 6.93 16.26
N VAL A 704 26.98 5.73 16.84
CA VAL A 704 28.26 5.05 17.12
C VAL A 704 29.03 4.77 15.82
N ASN A 705 28.36 4.25 14.78
CA ASN A 705 29.01 3.96 13.50
C ASN A 705 29.39 5.21 12.70
N LEU A 706 28.76 6.36 12.96
CA LEU A 706 29.13 7.66 12.38
C LEU A 706 30.29 8.33 13.15
N GLY A 707 30.85 7.69 14.16
CA GLY A 707 32.00 8.18 14.92
C GLY A 707 31.67 9.17 16.03
N VAL A 708 30.39 9.26 16.45
CA VAL A 708 30.02 10.09 17.60
C VAL A 708 30.56 9.44 18.89
N PRO A 709 31.19 10.21 19.81
CA PRO A 709 31.72 9.67 21.05
C PRO A 709 30.67 8.92 21.88
N MET A 710 30.99 7.70 22.30
CA MET A 710 30.07 6.79 23.00
C MET A 710 29.36 7.43 24.20
N GLY A 711 30.10 8.22 25.01
CA GLY A 711 29.52 8.88 26.17
C GLY A 711 28.41 9.89 25.82
N LEU A 712 28.56 10.61 24.70
CA LEU A 712 27.54 11.52 24.19
C LEU A 712 26.34 10.76 23.62
N VAL A 713 26.59 9.67 22.90
CA VAL A 713 25.51 8.82 22.37
C VAL A 713 24.67 8.27 23.52
N ILE A 714 25.30 7.64 24.53
CA ILE A 714 24.60 7.10 25.69
C ILE A 714 23.79 8.19 26.40
N ALA A 715 24.38 9.37 26.62
CA ALA A 715 23.68 10.49 27.26
C ALA A 715 22.46 10.94 26.44
N SER A 716 22.60 11.15 25.13
CA SER A 716 21.52 11.63 24.26
C SER A 716 20.38 10.60 24.11
N ILE A 717 20.71 9.31 24.02
CA ILE A 717 19.72 8.23 23.96
C ILE A 717 18.98 8.10 25.30
N HIS A 718 19.70 8.23 26.42
CA HIS A 718 19.07 8.19 27.74
C HIS A 718 18.15 9.38 27.98
N GLU A 719 18.59 10.59 27.62
CA GLU A 719 17.76 11.80 27.67
C GLU A 719 16.49 11.65 26.84
N LYS A 720 16.63 11.12 25.62
CA LYS A 720 15.47 10.91 24.74
C LYS A 720 14.53 9.84 25.26
N ARG A 721 15.05 8.77 25.87
CA ARG A 721 14.24 7.73 26.55
C ARG A 721 13.43 8.33 27.70
N ASP A 722 14.04 9.20 28.51
CA ASP A 722 13.36 9.87 29.61
C ASP A 722 12.31 10.88 29.12
N GLU A 723 12.56 11.58 28.03
CA GLU A 723 11.57 12.46 27.39
C GLU A 723 10.32 11.67 26.96
N PHE A 724 10.50 10.55 26.26
CA PHE A 724 9.39 9.67 25.88
C PHE A 724 8.66 9.11 27.09
N ARG A 725 9.40 8.66 28.11
CA ARG A 725 8.79 8.15 29.35
C ARG A 725 7.92 9.22 30.02
N ARG A 726 8.40 10.47 30.14
CA ARG A 726 7.65 11.58 30.73
C ARG A 726 6.39 11.91 29.94
N ALA A 727 6.48 11.95 28.61
CA ALA A 727 5.33 12.19 27.74
C ALA A 727 4.23 11.14 27.93
N LEU A 728 4.61 9.88 28.17
CA LEU A 728 3.68 8.76 28.30
C LEU A 728 3.09 8.60 29.72
N GLN A 729 3.80 9.02 30.77
CA GLN A 729 3.34 8.89 32.17
C GLN A 729 2.35 9.98 32.60
N GLY A 730 2.36 11.14 31.93
CA GLY A 730 1.59 12.32 32.33
C GLY A 730 2.12 12.99 33.62
N PRO A 731 1.73 14.25 33.89
CA PRO A 731 2.37 15.10 34.92
C PRO A 731 2.14 14.67 36.39
N GLU A 732 1.16 13.80 36.69
CA GLU A 732 0.77 13.50 38.08
C GLU A 732 1.49 12.29 38.72
N LYS A 733 2.16 11.41 37.96
CA LYS A 733 2.63 10.10 38.46
C LYS A 733 4.12 10.01 38.84
N GLU A 734 4.92 11.02 38.51
CA GLU A 734 6.39 11.02 38.71
C GLU A 734 6.82 10.83 40.18
N GLY A 735 6.04 11.36 41.14
CA GLY A 735 6.34 11.28 42.57
C GLY A 735 6.14 9.90 43.22
N ARG A 736 5.28 9.04 42.66
CA ARG A 736 4.98 7.70 43.21
C ARG A 736 6.02 6.65 42.81
N VAL A 737 6.50 6.68 41.56
CA VAL A 737 7.47 5.70 41.01
C VAL A 737 8.82 5.79 41.74
N ARG A 738 9.32 7.02 41.97
CA ARG A 738 10.56 7.23 42.75
C ARG A 738 10.48 6.71 44.18
N ARG A 739 9.28 6.71 44.79
CA ARG A 739 9.07 6.21 46.17
C ARG A 739 9.09 4.69 46.22
N ALA A 740 8.51 4.01 45.23
CA ALA A 740 8.48 2.54 45.12
C ALA A 740 9.87 1.92 44.85
N ILE A 741 10.70 2.57 44.04
CA ILE A 741 12.08 2.11 43.76
C ILE A 741 12.96 2.25 45.01
N ARG A 742 12.75 3.28 45.84
CA ARG A 742 13.49 3.50 47.09
C ARG A 742 13.12 2.52 48.21
N THR A 743 11.89 2.00 48.22
CA THR A 743 11.44 1.01 49.22
C THR A 743 11.87 -0.42 48.89
N SER A 744 12.07 -0.77 47.62
CA SER A 744 12.49 -2.13 47.22
C SER A 744 14.01 -2.38 47.34
N THR A 745 14.81 -1.32 47.37
CA THR A 745 16.29 -1.36 47.37
C THR A 745 16.93 -1.30 48.77
N ARG A 746 16.15 -1.16 49.85
CA ARG A 746 16.70 -1.27 51.23
C ARG A 746 16.90 -2.75 51.62
N PRO A 747 18.11 -3.19 52.00
CA PRO A 747 18.27 -4.44 52.73
C PRO A 747 17.60 -4.28 54.11
N LYS A 748 16.79 -5.25 54.54
CA LYS A 748 16.38 -5.33 55.95
C LYS A 748 17.64 -5.62 56.76
N SER A 749 18.14 -4.63 57.50
CA SER A 749 19.19 -4.84 58.49
C SER A 749 18.65 -5.75 59.60
N SER A 750 19.23 -6.94 59.71
CA SER A 750 19.08 -7.82 60.86
C SER A 750 19.90 -7.26 62.03
N THR A 751 19.22 -6.69 63.00
CA THR A 751 19.67 -6.48 64.40
C THR A 751 18.38 -6.66 65.22
N GLY A 752 18.21 -7.63 66.11
CA GLY A 752 19.20 -8.33 66.91
C GLY A 752 19.24 -7.74 68.33
N ALA A 753 18.09 -7.76 69.02
CA ALA A 753 17.90 -7.88 70.47
C ALA A 753 16.40 -8.08 70.73
#